data_AF-A0A970WL36-F1
#
_entry.id   AF-A0A970WL36-F1
#
_cell.length_a   1.000
_cell.length_b   1.000
_cell.length_c   1.000
_cell.angle_alpha   90.00
_cell.angle_beta   90.00
_cell.angle_gamma   90.00
#
_symmetry.space_group_name_H-M   'P 1'
#
loop_
_entity.id
_entity.type
_entity.pdbx_description
1 polymer ?
#
loop_
_entity_poly.entity_id
_entity_poly.type
_entity_poly.pdbx_seq_one_letter_code
_entity_poly.pdbx_strand_id
1 'polypeptide(L)'
;MKRFLLCLLTLLTTEVGMAGELTVLTPPVGEKAYQIAGEEFAGLWEKVTGQRPVLQQAEIDQKAAPEGDVILIGSDAVNPVVHQLIHDAVIDGLGIEYGGDNYRILTIPHQGRQLVIVAGGSGRSTIYAVYDFFRLRAGAEYFWDGDRIPRRDSIDLAGLDVLQKPHFNYRGLRYFAHRGLHRFQAEHWDLEDWQQEIDWLLKERFNLFMLRTGIDDLFQRAFPGEVTYPPTDGQDPDAEDRSYNDRTSFWALRYRGELRKQVLQYARDRGLLHPEDTGTITHWYSHTPSSFYASHPGFPVITDQKSGYKLSTHAIWDIEAERTWDTYWKLTETHIREFGGGVPRVFHTIGMAERTFGTSDRDNLQRKLYVYRKTQQELRERYPDVPLLIASWDFIGWKWTDQDVQRLTEEFDPQRTIIHDYTADLAEKATFRDWNLPGRFPWIFGIFHGFARNSDIHEDYGILSERLRDAAGDGKCLGLVLWSEISHSDTFLLEYLAENSWEPQMLEASQAAEKYCRARYPAELGKVMRPVWDAFLRLSQTQHWTMKSADRSILFREPQFRMNGSEFTTLTPERMEAIGAAQRRVAPELKTAPKVLRQLAGLSAEWYSDELWRRDALDIARTVANRALFVSLTQGAQRMEAWREGKAEVASIERAAEVNLELYDALGEVLAQSDDFSMDASLHRLERAQELSGVKPQVNPHAEMTLKANAENNYCRSHHYELVRSVNRREAEAYWNWVLKRVESGDRGPWRRPAELTAQDKTIADEFYATPLAKMKPTAARGQAELAAALDRLAGCVQKVVEAE
;
A
#
# COMPACT_ATOMS: atom_id res chain seq x y z
N MET A 1 24.62 59.70 50.18
CA MET A 1 23.75 59.20 51.27
C MET A 1 22.30 59.18 50.81
N LYS A 2 21.74 57.99 50.52
CA LYS A 2 20.36 57.59 50.81
C LYS A 2 20.17 56.15 50.30
N ARG A 3 19.93 55.26 51.26
CA ARG A 3 19.54 53.85 51.08
C ARG A 3 18.11 53.81 50.55
N PHE A 4 17.81 52.93 49.60
CA PHE A 4 16.44 52.51 49.32
C PHE A 4 16.29 51.01 49.60
N LEU A 5 15.22 50.72 50.31
CA LEU A 5 14.90 49.47 50.98
C LEU A 5 14.29 48.48 49.99
N LEU A 6 14.74 47.23 50.06
CA LEU A 6 14.21 46.06 49.38
C LEU A 6 12.83 45.70 49.99
N CYS A 7 11.81 45.51 49.18
CA CYS A 7 10.57 44.80 49.57
C CYS A 7 10.38 43.62 48.62
N LEU A 8 10.55 42.42 49.17
CA LEU A 8 10.14 41.16 48.57
C LEU A 8 8.61 41.15 48.44
N LEU A 9 8.09 40.89 47.24
CA LEU A 9 6.72 40.44 47.04
C LEU A 9 6.80 38.99 46.56
N THR A 10 6.55 38.06 47.48
CA THR A 10 6.26 36.65 47.21
C THR A 10 4.89 36.58 46.54
N LEU A 11 4.86 36.45 45.21
CA LEU A 11 3.68 36.05 44.47
C LEU A 11 3.50 34.54 44.64
N LEU A 12 2.66 34.16 45.62
CA LEU A 12 1.98 32.88 45.64
C LEU A 12 0.97 32.87 44.48
N THR A 13 1.37 32.34 43.33
CA THR A 13 0.42 31.91 42.30
C THR A 13 -0.22 30.62 42.80
N THR A 14 -1.37 30.76 43.44
CA THR A 14 -2.34 29.68 43.58
C THR A 14 -3.02 29.56 42.23
N GLU A 15 -2.68 28.51 41.47
CA GLU A 15 -3.48 28.09 40.31
C GLU A 15 -4.82 27.59 40.84
N VAL A 16 -5.77 28.52 40.96
CA VAL A 16 -7.19 28.17 41.07
C VAL A 16 -7.64 27.98 39.63
N GLY A 17 -7.81 26.72 39.22
CA GLY A 17 -8.38 26.36 37.92
C GLY A 17 -9.73 27.06 37.73
N MET A 18 -9.93 27.66 36.55
CA MET A 18 -11.22 28.21 36.21
C MET A 18 -12.23 27.07 36.07
N ALA A 19 -13.31 27.11 36.84
CA ALA A 19 -14.44 26.21 36.66
C ALA A 19 -14.95 26.29 35.21
N GLY A 20 -14.74 25.22 34.44
CA GLY A 20 -15.13 25.11 33.02
C GLY A 20 -14.05 24.58 32.06
N GLU A 21 -12.81 24.37 32.51
CA GLU A 21 -11.71 23.88 31.66
C GLU A 21 -11.65 22.33 31.65
N LEU A 22 -11.67 21.71 30.46
CA LEU A 22 -11.59 20.25 30.29
C LEU A 22 -10.17 19.75 30.55
N THR A 23 -10.04 18.69 31.36
CA THR A 23 -8.74 18.03 31.61
C THR A 23 -8.67 16.66 30.93
N VAL A 24 -7.55 16.36 30.27
CA VAL A 24 -7.20 15.02 29.77
C VAL A 24 -6.15 14.43 30.70
N LEU A 25 -6.50 13.38 31.42
CA LEU A 25 -5.65 12.74 32.42
C LEU A 25 -5.05 11.44 31.87
N THR A 26 -3.75 11.45 31.59
CA THR A 26 -3.00 10.29 31.09
C THR A 26 -2.44 9.42 32.24
N PRO A 27 -2.20 8.12 32.01
CA PRO A 27 -1.69 7.25 33.06
C PRO A 27 -0.21 7.54 33.41
N PRO A 28 0.22 7.34 34.68
CA PRO A 28 1.60 7.59 35.10
C PRO A 28 2.63 6.64 34.48
N VAL A 29 2.20 5.43 34.09
CA VAL A 29 3.05 4.34 33.61
C VAL A 29 2.37 3.58 32.48
N GLY A 30 3.15 2.78 31.74
CA GLY A 30 2.66 1.90 30.68
C GLY A 30 3.34 2.15 29.34
N GLU A 31 2.73 1.63 28.28
CA GLU A 31 3.17 1.86 26.90
C GLU A 31 3.15 3.36 26.56
N LYS A 32 4.12 3.81 25.75
CA LYS A 32 4.17 5.20 25.25
C LYS A 32 2.89 5.61 24.51
N ALA A 33 2.22 4.64 23.90
CA ALA A 33 0.94 4.82 23.20
C ALA A 33 -0.17 5.44 24.08
N TYR A 34 -0.16 5.26 25.41
CA TYR A 34 -1.14 5.92 26.28
C TYR A 34 -0.91 7.44 26.38
N GLN A 35 0.34 7.89 26.41
CA GLN A 35 0.66 9.32 26.39
C GLN A 35 0.31 9.93 25.03
N ILE A 36 0.63 9.21 23.95
CA ILE A 36 0.24 9.60 22.58
C ILE A 36 -1.28 9.70 22.48
N ALA A 37 -2.05 8.77 23.03
CA ALA A 37 -3.51 8.84 23.03
C ALA A 37 -4.04 10.13 23.71
N GLY A 38 -3.44 10.54 24.84
CA GLY A 38 -3.81 11.80 25.51
C GLY A 38 -3.44 13.04 24.69
N GLU A 39 -2.24 13.06 24.10
CA GLU A 39 -1.78 14.14 23.23
C GLU A 39 -2.66 14.28 21.98
N GLU A 40 -3.00 13.16 21.34
CA GLU A 40 -3.90 13.10 20.19
C GLU A 40 -5.33 13.54 20.57
N PHE A 41 -5.84 13.13 21.73
CA PHE A 41 -7.14 13.59 22.20
C PHE A 41 -7.17 15.11 22.35
N ALA A 42 -6.15 15.68 23.02
CA ALA A 42 -6.05 17.13 23.19
C ALA A 42 -5.89 17.86 21.85
N GLY A 43 -5.09 17.31 20.92
CA GLY A 43 -4.88 17.86 19.59
C GLY A 43 -6.13 17.83 18.71
N LEU A 44 -6.88 16.73 18.70
CA LEU A 44 -8.14 16.64 17.97
C LEU A 44 -9.22 17.53 18.59
N TRP A 45 -9.29 17.62 19.92
CA TRP A 45 -10.18 18.55 20.60
C TRP A 45 -9.91 20.00 20.17
N GLU A 46 -8.64 20.41 20.09
CA GLU A 46 -8.22 21.73 19.60
C GLU A 46 -8.56 21.95 18.12
N LYS A 47 -8.33 20.95 17.27
CA LYS A 47 -8.71 21.01 15.85
C LYS A 47 -10.22 21.16 15.67
N VAL A 48 -11.04 20.54 16.52
CA VAL A 48 -12.51 20.63 16.45
C VAL A 48 -13.03 21.93 17.07
N THR A 49 -12.58 22.28 18.28
CA THR A 49 -13.19 23.37 19.09
C THR A 49 -12.42 24.68 19.07
N GLY A 50 -11.14 24.67 18.68
CA GLY A 50 -10.25 25.82 18.77
C GLY A 50 -9.68 26.07 20.17
N GLN A 51 -10.01 25.24 21.17
CA GLN A 51 -9.46 25.30 22.52
C GLN A 51 -8.68 24.03 22.81
N ARG A 52 -7.54 24.10 23.49
CA ARG A 52 -6.77 22.91 23.85
C ARG A 52 -7.08 22.52 25.30
N PRO A 53 -7.51 21.27 25.58
CA PRO A 53 -7.69 20.79 26.94
C PRO A 53 -6.37 20.80 27.72
N VAL A 54 -6.46 20.89 29.05
CA VAL A 54 -5.29 20.73 29.93
C VAL A 54 -4.87 19.26 29.88
N LEU A 55 -3.64 19.00 29.41
CA LEU A 55 -3.06 17.67 29.44
C LEU A 55 -2.28 17.49 30.75
N GLN A 56 -2.72 16.52 31.56
CA GLN A 56 -2.10 16.21 32.85
C GLN A 56 -1.78 14.72 32.92
N GLN A 57 -0.60 14.37 33.43
CA GLN A 57 -0.29 13.00 33.82
C GLN A 57 -0.77 12.75 35.25
N ALA A 58 -1.47 11.65 35.50
CA ALA A 58 -1.88 11.26 36.84
C ALA A 58 -0.66 10.93 37.72
N GLU A 59 -0.79 11.16 39.03
CA GLU A 59 0.17 10.62 40.02
C GLU A 59 -0.08 9.12 40.21
N ILE A 60 0.96 8.37 40.60
CA ILE A 60 0.91 6.89 40.74
C ILE A 60 -0.24 6.43 41.65
N ASP A 61 -0.50 7.17 42.73
CA ASP A 61 -1.47 6.89 43.77
C ASP A 61 -2.64 7.90 43.79
N GLN A 62 -2.88 8.60 42.67
CA GLN A 62 -3.97 9.56 42.55
C GLN A 62 -5.34 8.87 42.63
N LYS A 63 -6.09 9.17 43.69
CA LYS A 63 -7.41 8.57 43.96
C LYS A 63 -8.58 9.31 43.33
N ALA A 64 -8.44 10.61 43.07
CA ALA A 64 -9.54 11.45 42.61
C ALA A 64 -9.19 12.13 41.29
N ALA A 65 -10.19 12.26 40.41
CA ALA A 65 -10.07 13.05 39.19
C ALA A 65 -9.91 14.56 39.54
N PRO A 66 -9.10 15.34 38.78
CA PRO A 66 -9.00 16.81 38.90
C PRO A 66 -10.36 17.50 38.86
N GLU A 67 -10.50 18.77 39.25
CA GLU A 67 -11.79 19.48 39.14
C GLU A 67 -12.27 19.65 37.67
N GLY A 68 -13.57 19.86 37.46
CA GLY A 68 -14.16 20.01 36.12
C GLY A 68 -14.44 18.68 35.40
N ASP A 69 -14.85 18.74 34.14
CA ASP A 69 -15.02 17.56 33.31
C ASP A 69 -13.65 16.96 32.98
N VAL A 70 -13.55 15.62 32.97
CA VAL A 70 -12.26 14.94 32.81
C VAL A 70 -12.37 13.78 31.81
N ILE A 71 -11.41 13.70 30.91
CA ILE A 71 -11.16 12.54 30.06
C ILE A 71 -10.08 11.69 30.71
N LEU A 72 -10.42 10.46 31.09
CA LEU A 72 -9.52 9.50 31.71
C LEU A 72 -8.99 8.55 30.62
N ILE A 73 -7.70 8.66 30.31
CA ILE A 73 -7.05 7.83 29.30
C ILE A 73 -6.53 6.53 29.94
N GLY A 74 -6.85 5.39 29.33
CA GLY A 74 -6.39 4.06 29.74
C GLY A 74 -7.31 3.33 30.73
N SER A 75 -7.09 2.02 30.87
CA SER A 75 -7.87 1.14 31.76
C SER A 75 -7.50 1.30 33.24
N ASP A 76 -8.21 0.61 34.14
CA ASP A 76 -7.87 0.57 35.57
C ASP A 76 -6.47 0.01 35.85
N ALA A 77 -5.95 -0.89 35.01
CA ALA A 77 -4.60 -1.40 35.15
C ALA A 77 -3.48 -0.34 34.97
N VAL A 78 -3.78 0.81 34.35
CA VAL A 78 -2.79 1.87 34.09
C VAL A 78 -3.21 3.23 34.64
N ASN A 79 -4.52 3.49 34.79
CA ASN A 79 -5.05 4.76 35.28
C ASN A 79 -5.64 4.59 36.69
N PRO A 80 -5.01 5.16 37.74
CA PRO A 80 -5.40 4.92 39.13
C PRO A 80 -6.77 5.50 39.48
N VAL A 81 -7.21 6.56 38.78
CA VAL A 81 -8.56 7.12 38.97
C VAL A 81 -9.62 6.16 38.43
N VAL A 82 -9.38 5.54 37.27
CA VAL A 82 -10.28 4.51 36.71
C VAL A 82 -10.35 3.30 37.65
N HIS A 83 -9.20 2.90 38.22
CA HIS A 83 -9.17 1.86 39.25
C HIS A 83 -10.02 2.21 40.47
N GLN A 84 -9.93 3.44 40.97
CA GLN A 84 -10.72 3.89 42.12
C GLN A 84 -12.22 3.88 41.83
N LEU A 85 -12.64 4.28 40.62
CA LEU A 85 -14.05 4.23 40.21
C LEU A 85 -14.62 2.80 40.22
N ILE A 86 -13.81 1.80 39.82
CA ILE A 86 -14.20 0.39 39.91
C ILE A 86 -14.20 -0.09 41.36
N HIS A 87 -13.15 0.23 42.12
CA HIS A 87 -13.02 -0.14 43.53
C HIS A 87 -14.20 0.35 44.37
N ASP A 88 -14.66 1.59 44.13
CA ASP A 88 -15.77 2.20 44.84
C ASP A 88 -17.15 1.81 44.29
N ALA A 89 -17.19 0.85 43.36
CA ALA A 89 -18.40 0.34 42.71
C ALA A 89 -19.23 1.45 42.01
N VAL A 90 -18.57 2.50 41.51
CA VAL A 90 -19.19 3.48 40.61
C VAL A 90 -19.48 2.84 39.25
N ILE A 91 -18.59 1.95 38.81
CA ILE A 91 -18.76 1.05 37.67
C ILE A 91 -18.27 -0.35 38.04
N ASP A 92 -18.83 -1.40 37.45
CA ASP A 92 -18.40 -2.78 37.74
C ASP A 92 -17.06 -3.13 37.06
N GLY A 93 -16.79 -2.53 35.90
CA GLY A 93 -15.61 -2.78 35.08
C GLY A 93 -15.76 -2.24 33.66
N LEU A 94 -14.71 -2.40 32.86
CA LEU A 94 -14.66 -1.84 31.50
C LEU A 94 -15.13 -2.81 30.39
N GLY A 95 -15.18 -4.11 30.66
CA GLY A 95 -15.60 -5.13 29.69
C GLY A 95 -14.64 -5.33 28.50
N ILE A 96 -13.39 -4.88 28.64
CA ILE A 96 -12.31 -5.00 27.64
C ILE A 96 -11.45 -6.24 27.88
N GLU A 97 -10.67 -6.62 26.86
CA GLU A 97 -9.69 -7.70 26.95
C GLU A 97 -8.28 -7.11 27.01
N TYR A 98 -7.54 -7.44 28.07
CA TYR A 98 -6.18 -6.95 28.28
C TYR A 98 -5.19 -7.54 27.28
N GLY A 99 -4.35 -6.68 26.70
CA GLY A 99 -3.42 -7.02 25.62
C GLY A 99 -4.07 -7.08 24.23
N GLY A 100 -5.40 -7.03 24.15
CA GLY A 100 -6.16 -7.03 22.90
C GLY A 100 -6.31 -5.64 22.27
N ASP A 101 -7.10 -5.59 21.19
CA ASP A 101 -7.42 -4.35 20.46
C ASP A 101 -8.81 -3.79 20.78
N ASN A 102 -9.53 -4.40 21.71
CA ASN A 102 -10.85 -4.00 22.17
C ASN A 102 -10.75 -2.65 22.88
N TYR A 103 -11.78 -1.82 22.79
CA TYR A 103 -11.81 -0.56 23.52
C TYR A 103 -13.20 -0.15 23.99
N ARG A 104 -13.21 0.75 24.97
CA ARG A 104 -14.37 1.26 25.69
C ARG A 104 -14.32 2.79 25.75
N ILE A 105 -15.45 3.41 25.43
CA ILE A 105 -15.70 4.83 25.67
C ILE A 105 -16.93 4.90 26.58
N LEU A 106 -16.77 5.42 27.80
CA LEU A 106 -17.81 5.43 28.82
C LEU A 106 -17.89 6.76 29.54
N THR A 107 -19.06 7.39 29.51
CA THR A 107 -19.35 8.58 30.31
C THR A 107 -19.97 8.19 31.65
N ILE A 108 -19.44 8.75 32.73
CA ILE A 108 -19.93 8.59 34.10
C ILE A 108 -20.32 9.99 34.63
N PRO A 109 -21.61 10.23 34.91
CA PRO A 109 -22.02 11.36 35.72
C PRO A 109 -21.53 11.14 37.16
N HIS A 110 -20.58 11.94 37.61
CA HIS A 110 -19.97 11.77 38.93
C HIS A 110 -19.89 13.12 39.65
N GLN A 111 -20.54 13.26 40.79
CA GLN A 111 -20.49 14.48 41.62
C GLN A 111 -20.84 15.79 40.86
N GLY A 112 -21.80 15.73 39.92
CA GLY A 112 -22.29 16.91 39.18
C GLY A 112 -21.49 17.30 37.94
N ARG A 113 -20.56 16.45 37.49
CA ARG A 113 -19.71 16.63 36.30
C ARG A 113 -19.62 15.34 35.48
N GLN A 114 -19.01 15.41 34.30
CA GLN A 114 -18.78 14.26 33.42
C GLN A 114 -17.34 13.76 33.54
N LEU A 115 -17.20 12.45 33.79
CA LEU A 115 -15.95 11.73 33.61
C LEU A 115 -16.10 10.85 32.37
N VAL A 116 -15.23 10.97 31.38
CA VAL A 116 -15.23 10.12 30.19
C VAL A 116 -14.02 9.21 30.21
N ILE A 117 -14.23 7.91 30.36
CA ILE A 117 -13.17 6.92 30.25
C ILE A 117 -12.99 6.58 28.78
N VAL A 118 -11.77 6.73 28.28
CA VAL A 118 -11.33 6.31 26.95
C VAL A 118 -10.23 5.27 27.15
N ALA A 119 -10.57 4.00 27.06
CA ALA A 119 -9.70 2.90 27.48
C ALA A 119 -9.69 1.76 26.45
N GLY A 120 -8.49 1.33 26.05
CA GLY A 120 -8.27 0.12 25.27
C GLY A 120 -7.67 -1.02 26.10
N GLY A 121 -7.70 -2.23 25.54
CA GLY A 121 -6.95 -3.38 26.06
C GLY A 121 -5.44 -3.20 26.01
N SER A 122 -4.97 -2.25 25.21
CA SER A 122 -3.57 -1.85 24.99
C SER A 122 -3.50 -0.34 24.77
N GLY A 123 -2.27 0.22 24.77
CA GLY A 123 -2.09 1.64 24.46
C GLY A 123 -2.54 1.97 23.04
N ARG A 124 -2.24 1.08 22.08
CA ARG A 124 -2.68 1.19 20.68
C ARG A 124 -4.21 1.24 20.55
N SER A 125 -4.94 0.34 21.21
CA SER A 125 -6.42 0.37 21.15
C SER A 125 -7.04 1.52 21.93
N THR A 126 -6.31 2.11 22.88
CA THR A 126 -6.69 3.38 23.48
C THR A 126 -6.62 4.53 22.46
N ILE A 127 -5.62 4.52 21.57
CA ILE A 127 -5.57 5.47 20.43
C ILE A 127 -6.77 5.26 19.49
N TYR A 128 -7.16 4.01 19.21
CA TYR A 128 -8.37 3.74 18.41
C TYR A 128 -9.62 4.36 19.04
N ALA A 129 -9.77 4.23 20.36
CA ALA A 129 -10.88 4.81 21.10
C ALA A 129 -10.90 6.34 21.03
N VAL A 130 -9.74 6.99 20.98
CA VAL A 130 -9.64 8.44 20.76
C VAL A 130 -10.21 8.81 19.40
N TYR A 131 -9.76 8.15 18.33
CA TYR A 131 -10.27 8.43 16.98
C TYR A 131 -11.77 8.14 16.86
N ASP A 132 -12.26 7.05 17.43
CA ASP A 132 -13.68 6.72 17.43
C ASP A 132 -14.52 7.72 18.24
N PHE A 133 -14.00 8.24 19.37
CA PHE A 133 -14.65 9.32 20.11
C PHE A 133 -14.91 10.54 19.21
N PHE A 134 -13.91 10.98 18.43
CA PHE A 134 -14.10 12.13 17.54
C PHE A 134 -14.97 11.82 16.32
N ARG A 135 -14.94 10.59 15.81
CA ARG A 135 -15.90 10.12 14.79
C ARG A 135 -17.33 10.22 15.32
N LEU A 136 -17.58 9.72 16.53
CA LEU A 136 -18.91 9.71 17.16
C LEU A 136 -19.41 11.09 17.59
N ARG A 137 -18.52 11.97 18.08
CA ARG A 137 -18.93 13.23 18.74
C ARG A 137 -18.69 14.49 17.94
N ALA A 138 -17.70 14.49 17.04
CA ALA A 138 -17.44 15.61 16.14
C ALA A 138 -17.90 15.34 14.70
N GLY A 139 -18.03 14.06 14.31
CA GLY A 139 -18.23 13.65 12.93
C GLY A 139 -16.92 13.68 12.13
N ALA A 140 -15.79 13.44 12.79
CA ALA A 140 -14.50 13.33 12.13
C ALA A 140 -14.44 12.06 11.26
N GLU A 141 -13.84 12.17 10.09
CA GLU A 141 -13.53 11.05 9.21
C GLU A 141 -12.07 11.15 8.79
N TYR A 142 -11.42 10.00 8.63
CA TYR A 142 -9.97 9.90 8.42
C TYR A 142 -9.70 9.23 7.09
N PHE A 143 -8.70 9.74 6.36
CA PHE A 143 -8.29 9.19 5.07
C PHE A 143 -6.78 9.36 4.94
N TRP A 144 -6.14 8.46 4.19
CA TRP A 144 -4.71 8.55 3.93
C TRP A 144 -4.32 9.90 3.32
N ASP A 145 -5.16 10.41 2.41
CA ASP A 145 -4.94 11.64 1.66
C ASP A 145 -5.56 12.90 2.27
N GLY A 146 -6.09 12.82 3.50
CA GLY A 146 -6.54 14.00 4.25
C GLY A 146 -7.79 13.77 5.09
N ASP A 147 -7.71 14.12 6.36
CA ASP A 147 -8.84 14.00 7.30
C ASP A 147 -9.93 15.05 7.05
N ARG A 148 -11.18 14.68 7.37
CA ARG A 148 -12.32 15.59 7.50
C ARG A 148 -12.58 15.85 8.98
N ILE A 149 -12.17 17.01 9.48
CA ILE A 149 -12.35 17.39 10.88
C ILE A 149 -13.32 18.59 10.96
N PRO A 150 -14.60 18.38 11.30
CA PRO A 150 -15.56 19.47 11.43
C PRO A 150 -15.22 20.40 12.60
N ARG A 151 -15.40 21.72 12.40
CA ARG A 151 -15.37 22.69 13.50
C ARG A 151 -16.69 22.65 14.27
N ARG A 152 -16.61 22.71 15.60
CA ARG A 152 -17.78 22.73 16.51
C ARG A 152 -17.48 23.69 17.66
N ASP A 153 -18.50 24.39 18.17
CA ASP A 153 -18.32 25.29 19.33
C ASP A 153 -18.06 24.50 20.62
N SER A 154 -18.58 23.28 20.71
CA SER A 154 -18.43 22.38 21.85
C SER A 154 -18.61 20.92 21.43
N ILE A 155 -18.11 19.98 22.24
CA ILE A 155 -18.33 18.54 22.08
C ILE A 155 -19.15 18.04 23.28
N ASP A 156 -20.25 17.34 23.01
CA ASP A 156 -21.09 16.76 24.07
C ASP A 156 -20.43 15.51 24.67
N LEU A 157 -20.20 15.52 25.98
CA LEU A 157 -19.60 14.41 26.72
C LEU A 157 -20.64 13.43 27.28
N ALA A 158 -21.94 13.73 27.26
CA ALA A 158 -22.96 12.97 27.99
C ALA A 158 -23.37 11.64 27.33
N GLY A 159 -23.51 10.57 28.11
CA GLY A 159 -24.21 9.35 27.67
C GLY A 159 -23.46 8.49 26.63
N LEU A 160 -22.12 8.51 26.62
CA LEU A 160 -21.36 7.50 25.86
C LEU A 160 -21.33 6.18 26.63
N ASP A 161 -21.67 5.11 25.92
CA ASP A 161 -21.54 3.73 26.35
C ASP A 161 -21.22 2.92 25.09
N VAL A 162 -19.95 2.92 24.68
CA VAL A 162 -19.48 2.27 23.45
C VAL A 162 -18.42 1.24 23.80
N LEU A 163 -18.68 -0.03 23.51
CA LEU A 163 -17.71 -1.13 23.61
C LEU A 163 -17.48 -1.69 22.21
N GLN A 164 -16.24 -1.65 21.75
CA GLN A 164 -15.85 -2.04 20.40
C GLN A 164 -14.84 -3.18 20.47
N LYS A 165 -15.00 -4.15 19.56
CA LYS A 165 -14.16 -5.35 19.47
C LYS A 165 -13.84 -5.63 18.00
N PRO A 166 -12.57 -5.83 17.65
CA PRO A 166 -12.22 -6.19 16.28
C PRO A 166 -12.72 -7.61 15.98
N HIS A 167 -13.14 -7.85 14.73
CA HIS A 167 -13.40 -9.19 14.23
C HIS A 167 -12.10 -9.97 13.99
N PHE A 168 -11.16 -9.36 13.28
CA PHE A 168 -9.86 -9.97 12.95
C PHE A 168 -8.75 -9.51 13.88
N ASN A 169 -7.86 -10.41 14.29
CA ASN A 169 -6.71 -10.13 15.16
C ASN A 169 -5.57 -9.39 14.44
N TYR A 170 -5.35 -9.64 13.15
CA TYR A 170 -4.31 -9.01 12.33
C TYR A 170 -4.94 -8.21 11.20
N ARG A 171 -4.68 -6.90 11.15
CA ARG A 171 -5.30 -6.00 10.16
C ARG A 171 -4.26 -5.00 9.71
N GLY A 172 -4.05 -4.85 8.41
CA GLY A 172 -3.19 -3.79 7.91
C GLY A 172 -2.57 -4.06 6.55
N LEU A 173 -1.36 -3.54 6.36
CA LEU A 173 -0.75 -3.39 5.04
C LEU A 173 0.72 -3.81 5.01
N ARG A 174 1.16 -4.18 3.81
CA ARG A 174 2.56 -4.41 3.47
C ARG A 174 3.02 -3.42 2.41
N TYR A 175 4.25 -2.92 2.56
CA TYR A 175 4.89 -1.98 1.64
C TYR A 175 6.07 -2.62 0.91
N PHE A 176 6.27 -2.29 -0.37
CA PHE A 176 7.28 -2.92 -1.24
C PHE A 176 8.41 -1.99 -1.65
N ALA A 177 9.54 -2.60 -2.04
CA ALA A 177 10.75 -1.95 -2.53
C ALA A 177 10.68 -1.63 -4.04
N HIS A 178 9.54 -1.13 -4.50
CA HIS A 178 9.41 -0.61 -5.85
C HIS A 178 9.65 0.90 -5.86
N ARG A 179 10.14 1.37 -7.00
CA ARG A 179 10.60 2.75 -7.21
C ARG A 179 9.85 3.32 -8.41
N GLY A 180 9.32 4.52 -8.26
CA GLY A 180 8.52 5.18 -9.29
C GLY A 180 7.93 6.47 -8.75
N LEU A 181 6.67 6.73 -9.07
CA LEU A 181 5.93 7.90 -8.57
C LEU A 181 5.82 7.88 -7.03
N HIS A 182 6.14 9.01 -6.41
CA HIS A 182 6.26 9.14 -4.95
C HIS A 182 5.02 8.65 -4.19
N ARG A 183 3.80 9.02 -4.63
CA ARG A 183 2.55 8.56 -4.01
C ARG A 183 2.46 7.03 -3.93
N PHE A 184 2.88 6.36 -4.99
CA PHE A 184 2.57 4.95 -5.20
C PHE A 184 3.69 4.01 -4.71
N GLN A 185 4.81 4.56 -4.26
CA GLN A 185 6.06 3.82 -4.07
C GLN A 185 6.72 4.20 -2.74
N ALA A 186 6.45 3.39 -1.71
CA ALA A 186 6.89 3.63 -0.33
C ALA A 186 8.42 3.69 -0.14
N GLU A 187 9.21 3.17 -1.09
CA GLU A 187 10.67 3.33 -1.05
C GLU A 187 11.09 4.82 -1.17
N HIS A 188 10.23 5.69 -1.70
CA HIS A 188 10.48 7.12 -1.88
C HIS A 188 9.90 8.02 -0.77
N TRP A 189 9.36 7.43 0.29
CA TRP A 189 8.81 8.17 1.43
C TRP A 189 9.91 8.54 2.43
N ASP A 190 9.89 9.80 2.87
CA ASP A 190 10.73 10.25 3.98
C ASP A 190 10.06 9.97 5.34
N LEU A 191 10.64 10.48 6.43
CA LEU A 191 10.09 10.21 7.76
C LEU A 191 8.70 10.85 7.95
N GLU A 192 8.44 12.03 7.38
CA GLU A 192 7.14 12.71 7.53
C GLU A 192 6.05 11.92 6.80
N ASP A 193 6.34 11.45 5.58
CA ASP A 193 5.42 10.60 4.83
C ASP A 193 5.10 9.30 5.61
N TRP A 194 6.11 8.66 6.23
CA TRP A 194 5.89 7.47 7.05
C TRP A 194 5.12 7.74 8.34
N GLN A 195 5.32 8.91 8.96
CA GLN A 195 4.54 9.30 10.13
C GLN A 195 3.07 9.49 9.78
N GLN A 196 2.78 10.16 8.66
CA GLN A 196 1.43 10.29 8.12
C GLN A 196 0.80 8.91 7.86
N GLU A 197 1.55 7.99 7.25
CA GLU A 197 1.06 6.63 6.98
C GLU A 197 0.74 5.88 8.27
N ILE A 198 1.67 5.88 9.24
CA ILE A 198 1.50 5.18 10.52
C ILE A 198 0.33 5.77 11.32
N ASP A 199 0.15 7.08 11.31
CA ASP A 199 -1.00 7.72 11.97
C ASP A 199 -2.31 7.38 11.27
N TRP A 200 -2.33 7.31 9.93
CA TRP A 200 -3.50 6.82 9.19
C TRP A 200 -3.83 5.36 9.51
N LEU A 201 -2.83 4.47 9.60
CA LEU A 201 -3.06 3.08 10.01
C LEU A 201 -3.78 2.99 11.36
N LEU A 202 -3.43 3.84 12.31
CA LEU A 202 -4.09 3.87 13.61
C LEU A 202 -5.53 4.41 13.53
N LYS A 203 -5.76 5.44 12.73
CA LYS A 203 -7.11 6.01 12.49
C LYS A 203 -8.06 4.96 11.90
N GLU A 204 -7.53 4.11 11.03
CA GLU A 204 -8.25 2.97 10.43
C GLU A 204 -8.21 1.69 11.27
N ARG A 205 -7.66 1.75 12.49
CA ARG A 205 -7.60 0.65 13.47
C ARG A 205 -6.82 -0.57 12.99
N PHE A 206 -5.88 -0.37 12.06
CA PHE A 206 -4.90 -1.35 11.65
C PHE A 206 -3.82 -1.53 12.72
N ASN A 207 -3.36 -2.77 12.89
CA ASN A 207 -2.32 -3.10 13.84
C ASN A 207 -1.08 -3.77 13.22
N LEU A 208 -1.14 -4.21 11.96
CA LEU A 208 -0.03 -4.85 11.26
C LEU A 208 0.55 -3.87 10.23
N PHE A 209 1.83 -3.58 10.39
CA PHE A 209 2.61 -2.72 9.52
C PHE A 209 3.83 -3.50 9.04
N MET A 210 3.86 -3.88 7.76
CA MET A 210 4.95 -4.71 7.23
C MET A 210 5.83 -3.91 6.26
N LEU A 211 6.94 -3.36 6.77
CA LEU A 211 7.88 -2.55 6.01
C LEU A 211 8.85 -3.43 5.22
N ARG A 212 8.51 -3.73 3.96
CA ARG A 212 9.30 -4.60 3.08
C ARG A 212 9.89 -3.84 1.89
N THR A 213 10.40 -2.65 2.16
CA THR A 213 11.17 -1.82 1.22
C THR A 213 12.66 -2.21 1.15
N GLY A 214 12.98 -3.51 1.30
CA GLY A 214 14.35 -4.03 1.44
C GLY A 214 14.87 -4.03 2.89
N ILE A 215 16.19 -4.16 3.05
CA ILE A 215 16.89 -4.26 4.36
C ILE A 215 17.84 -3.08 4.65
N ASP A 216 17.87 -2.08 3.77
CA ASP A 216 18.82 -0.96 3.73
C ASP A 216 20.25 -1.35 4.18
N ASP A 217 20.78 -0.79 5.28
CA ASP A 217 22.17 -1.01 5.74
C ASP A 217 22.35 -2.22 6.69
N LEU A 218 21.38 -3.14 6.74
CA LEU A 218 21.42 -4.29 7.67
C LEU A 218 22.69 -5.13 7.54
N PHE A 219 23.16 -5.40 6.32
CA PHE A 219 24.41 -6.15 6.09
C PHE A 219 25.62 -5.40 6.67
N GLN A 220 25.71 -4.09 6.48
CA GLN A 220 26.80 -3.28 7.02
C GLN A 220 26.77 -3.24 8.56
N ARG A 221 25.58 -3.27 9.17
CA ARG A 221 25.42 -3.35 10.64
C ARG A 221 25.75 -4.75 11.18
N ALA A 222 25.42 -5.80 10.45
CA ALA A 222 25.68 -7.18 10.86
C ALA A 222 27.16 -7.58 10.69
N PHE A 223 27.85 -7.02 9.69
CA PHE A 223 29.23 -7.35 9.32
C PHE A 223 30.11 -6.09 9.21
N PRO A 224 30.25 -5.32 10.30
CA PRO A 224 31.00 -4.06 10.28
C PRO A 224 32.48 -4.32 9.97
N GLY A 225 33.03 -3.56 9.01
CA GLY A 225 34.41 -3.73 8.55
C GLY A 225 34.60 -4.83 7.50
N GLU A 226 33.61 -5.69 7.29
CA GLU A 226 33.64 -6.77 6.28
C GLU A 226 32.73 -6.45 5.08
N VAL A 227 31.59 -5.80 5.30
CA VAL A 227 30.67 -5.34 4.24
C VAL A 227 30.74 -3.82 4.16
N THR A 228 31.11 -3.29 2.99
CA THR A 228 31.24 -1.86 2.75
C THR A 228 29.89 -1.20 2.43
N TYR A 229 29.76 0.08 2.74
CA TYR A 229 28.68 0.90 2.20
C TYR A 229 28.96 1.19 0.70
N PRO A 230 27.93 1.22 -0.17
CA PRO A 230 28.09 1.67 -1.55
C PRO A 230 28.41 3.18 -1.62
N PRO A 231 28.89 3.69 -2.76
CA PRO A 231 29.11 5.12 -2.98
C PRO A 231 27.84 5.94 -2.72
N THR A 232 27.99 7.15 -2.17
CA THR A 232 26.87 8.06 -1.88
C THR A 232 26.53 8.98 -3.05
N ASP A 233 27.44 9.11 -4.01
CA ASP A 233 27.40 10.03 -5.15
C ASP A 233 27.61 9.31 -6.49
N GLY A 234 27.45 7.98 -6.51
CA GLY A 234 27.66 7.14 -7.68
C GLY A 234 26.67 5.99 -7.77
N GLN A 235 26.74 5.26 -8.88
CA GLN A 235 25.99 4.02 -9.09
C GLN A 235 26.44 2.93 -8.11
N ASP A 236 25.50 2.11 -7.63
CA ASP A 236 25.81 0.97 -6.78
C ASP A 236 26.63 -0.08 -7.56
N PRO A 237 27.68 -0.70 -6.97
CA PRO A 237 28.46 -1.75 -7.64
C PRO A 237 27.65 -2.96 -8.11
N ASP A 238 26.50 -3.23 -7.49
CA ASP A 238 25.58 -4.32 -7.82
C ASP A 238 24.44 -3.88 -8.76
N ALA A 239 24.46 -2.64 -9.27
CA ALA A 239 23.45 -2.14 -10.18
C ALA A 239 23.51 -2.80 -11.57
N GLU A 240 22.34 -3.00 -12.17
CA GLU A 240 22.19 -3.37 -13.58
C GLU A 240 21.63 -2.16 -14.35
N ASP A 241 22.33 -1.71 -15.39
CA ASP A 241 21.92 -0.55 -16.19
C ASP A 241 20.52 -0.74 -16.80
N ARG A 242 19.68 0.29 -16.68
CA ARG A 242 18.32 0.33 -17.25
C ARG A 242 17.45 -0.86 -16.84
N SER A 243 17.62 -1.31 -15.60
CA SER A 243 16.90 -2.44 -15.02
C SER A 243 16.18 -2.03 -13.74
N TYR A 244 15.08 -2.71 -13.41
CA TYR A 244 14.50 -2.64 -12.05
C TYR A 244 15.44 -3.28 -11.01
N ASN A 245 16.48 -4.00 -11.44
CA ASN A 245 17.57 -4.44 -10.57
C ASN A 245 18.65 -3.36 -10.37
N ASP A 246 18.51 -2.14 -10.89
CA ASP A 246 19.39 -1.03 -10.47
C ASP A 246 19.16 -0.76 -8.97
N ARG A 247 20.16 -1.14 -8.16
CA ARG A 247 20.15 -1.06 -6.70
C ARG A 247 20.63 0.28 -6.15
N THR A 248 21.05 1.20 -7.03
CA THR A 248 21.49 2.54 -6.63
C THR A 248 20.45 3.18 -5.72
N SER A 249 20.86 3.53 -4.49
CA SER A 249 19.95 4.07 -3.49
C SER A 249 19.71 5.56 -3.76
N PHE A 250 18.46 6.01 -3.64
CA PHE A 250 18.08 7.41 -3.83
C PHE A 250 18.69 8.34 -2.78
N TRP A 251 18.79 7.86 -1.54
CA TRP A 251 19.61 8.47 -0.50
C TRP A 251 20.78 7.54 -0.15
N ALA A 252 21.85 8.10 0.43
CA ALA A 252 22.94 7.31 0.97
C ALA A 252 22.42 6.15 1.86
N LEU A 253 22.95 4.93 1.68
CA LEU A 253 22.43 3.73 2.36
C LEU A 253 22.44 3.85 3.89
N ARG A 254 23.40 4.58 4.46
CA ARG A 254 23.42 4.88 5.91
C ARG A 254 22.23 5.74 6.35
N TYR A 255 21.85 6.74 5.57
CA TYR A 255 20.66 7.56 5.85
C TYR A 255 19.40 6.70 5.81
N ARG A 256 19.29 5.81 4.80
CA ARG A 256 18.20 4.83 4.69
C ARG A 256 18.08 3.94 5.94
N GLY A 257 19.22 3.49 6.50
CA GLY A 257 19.26 2.76 7.77
C GLY A 257 18.69 3.55 8.94
N GLU A 258 19.10 4.81 9.10
CA GLU A 258 18.55 5.69 10.14
C GLU A 258 17.07 5.99 9.93
N LEU A 259 16.62 6.17 8.68
CA LEU A 259 15.21 6.31 8.34
C LEU A 259 14.41 5.08 8.77
N ARG A 260 14.82 3.85 8.41
CA ARG A 260 14.14 2.62 8.89
C ARG A 260 14.04 2.59 10.40
N LYS A 261 15.13 2.91 11.10
CA LYS A 261 15.16 2.91 12.57
C LYS A 261 14.12 3.86 13.16
N GLN A 262 14.04 5.09 12.65
CA GLN A 262 13.06 6.08 13.11
C GLN A 262 11.63 5.68 12.79
N VAL A 263 11.37 5.17 11.58
CA VAL A 263 10.04 4.69 11.16
C VAL A 263 9.56 3.54 12.05
N LEU A 264 10.40 2.53 12.27
CA LEU A 264 10.04 1.38 13.12
C LEU A 264 9.93 1.74 14.60
N GLN A 265 10.71 2.71 15.07
CA GLN A 265 10.52 3.25 16.42
C GLN A 265 9.18 3.97 16.54
N TYR A 266 8.82 4.80 15.56
CA TYR A 266 7.56 5.55 15.56
C TYR A 266 6.34 4.62 15.54
N ALA A 267 6.37 3.57 14.71
CA ALA A 267 5.36 2.52 14.67
C ALA A 267 5.24 1.77 16.02
N ARG A 268 6.38 1.42 16.62
CA ARG A 268 6.44 0.71 17.91
C ARG A 268 5.93 1.54 19.07
N ASP A 269 6.26 2.82 19.11
CA ASP A 269 5.79 3.76 20.15
C ASP A 269 4.25 3.84 20.19
N ARG A 270 3.63 3.62 19.03
CA ARG A 270 2.17 3.54 18.80
C ARG A 270 1.60 2.12 18.92
N GLY A 271 2.46 1.16 19.22
CA GLY A 271 2.09 -0.24 19.41
C GLY A 271 1.91 -1.06 18.14
N LEU A 272 2.12 -0.55 16.92
CA LEU A 272 1.96 -1.32 15.67
C LEU A 272 2.90 -2.54 15.58
N LEU A 273 2.38 -3.67 15.10
CA LEU A 273 3.12 -4.91 14.89
C LEU A 273 3.90 -4.84 13.58
N HIS A 274 5.22 -4.95 13.68
CA HIS A 274 6.08 -5.16 12.53
C HIS A 274 6.69 -6.57 12.62
N PRO A 275 6.52 -7.43 11.60
CA PRO A 275 7.15 -8.74 11.58
C PRO A 275 8.66 -8.66 11.39
N GLU A 276 9.40 -9.42 12.18
CA GLU A 276 10.85 -9.58 12.02
C GLU A 276 11.12 -10.73 11.03
N ASP A 277 11.88 -10.46 9.99
CA ASP A 277 12.20 -11.43 8.96
C ASP A 277 13.17 -12.50 9.48
N THR A 278 12.90 -13.78 9.20
CA THR A 278 13.77 -14.91 9.53
C THR A 278 13.95 -15.88 8.35
N GLY A 279 15.15 -16.43 8.20
CA GLY A 279 15.50 -17.41 7.15
C GLY A 279 15.80 -16.82 5.76
N THR A 280 15.54 -17.61 4.71
CA THR A 280 15.90 -17.39 3.30
C THR A 280 15.17 -16.20 2.67
N ILE A 281 15.71 -14.99 2.79
CA ILE A 281 15.12 -13.76 2.22
C ILE A 281 16.12 -12.97 1.38
N THR A 282 17.39 -13.40 1.37
CA THR A 282 18.48 -12.74 0.66
C THR A 282 18.42 -12.89 -0.86
N HIS A 283 17.47 -13.65 -1.40
CA HIS A 283 17.35 -13.97 -2.83
C HIS A 283 16.24 -13.18 -3.56
N TRP A 284 15.55 -12.29 -2.85
CA TRP A 284 14.50 -11.41 -3.38
C TRP A 284 14.87 -9.95 -3.06
N TYR A 285 13.97 -8.99 -2.82
CA TYR A 285 14.34 -7.55 -2.68
C TYR A 285 15.45 -7.17 -1.68
N SER A 286 15.94 -8.10 -0.86
CA SER A 286 17.01 -7.97 0.11
C SER A 286 18.30 -8.71 -0.30
N HIS A 287 18.77 -8.51 -1.55
CA HIS A 287 19.95 -9.19 -2.11
C HIS A 287 21.18 -9.15 -1.20
N THR A 288 22.00 -10.21 -1.29
CA THR A 288 23.30 -10.22 -0.63
C THR A 288 24.26 -9.29 -1.39
N PRO A 289 24.82 -8.23 -0.77
CA PRO A 289 25.73 -7.33 -1.45
C PRO A 289 26.99 -8.07 -1.94
N SER A 290 27.52 -7.74 -3.11
CA SER A 290 28.75 -8.37 -3.62
C SER A 290 29.95 -8.19 -2.67
N SER A 291 30.00 -7.09 -1.92
CA SER A 291 31.02 -6.86 -0.89
C SER A 291 31.01 -7.93 0.21
N PHE A 292 29.86 -8.53 0.52
CA PHE A 292 29.80 -9.66 1.45
C PHE A 292 30.51 -10.88 0.88
N TYR A 293 30.24 -11.24 -0.38
CA TYR A 293 30.94 -12.35 -1.03
C TYR A 293 32.44 -12.09 -1.21
N ALA A 294 32.82 -10.83 -1.44
CA ALA A 294 34.23 -10.43 -1.53
C ALA A 294 34.98 -10.63 -0.21
N SER A 295 34.35 -10.32 0.94
CA SER A 295 34.94 -10.56 2.27
C SER A 295 34.78 -11.99 2.77
N HIS A 296 33.85 -12.76 2.18
CA HIS A 296 33.57 -14.16 2.51
C HIS A 296 33.77 -15.06 1.30
N PRO A 297 35.01 -15.21 0.78
CA PRO A 297 35.26 -16.03 -0.40
C PRO A 297 34.83 -17.48 -0.16
N GLY A 298 34.10 -18.05 -1.12
CA GLY A 298 33.58 -19.42 -1.03
C GLY A 298 32.38 -19.57 -0.08
N PHE A 299 31.69 -18.49 0.26
CA PHE A 299 30.44 -18.60 1.02
C PHE A 299 29.42 -19.51 0.31
N PRO A 300 28.85 -20.52 0.99
CA PRO A 300 27.99 -21.51 0.34
C PRO A 300 26.69 -20.92 -0.22
N VAL A 301 26.43 -21.17 -1.51
CA VAL A 301 25.20 -20.78 -2.20
C VAL A 301 24.65 -21.94 -3.03
N ILE A 302 23.34 -21.99 -3.20
CA ILE A 302 22.68 -22.94 -4.10
C ILE A 302 23.03 -22.59 -5.54
N THR A 303 23.60 -23.55 -6.27
CA THR A 303 24.06 -23.37 -7.66
C THR A 303 23.13 -23.98 -8.70
N ASP A 304 22.18 -24.83 -8.29
CA ASP A 304 21.21 -25.51 -9.16
C ASP A 304 19.81 -24.88 -9.13
N GLN A 305 19.69 -23.65 -8.60
CA GLN A 305 18.42 -22.92 -8.60
C GLN A 305 17.97 -22.59 -10.04
N LYS A 306 16.71 -22.89 -10.34
CA LYS A 306 16.06 -22.55 -11.62
C LYS A 306 15.07 -21.42 -11.37
N SER A 307 15.30 -20.28 -12.03
CA SER A 307 14.50 -19.07 -11.86
C SER A 307 14.66 -18.10 -13.02
N GLY A 308 13.89 -17.00 -13.01
CA GLY A 308 14.10 -15.85 -13.89
C GLY A 308 15.28 -14.94 -13.48
N TYR A 309 15.82 -15.13 -12.27
CA TYR A 309 16.88 -14.31 -11.71
C TYR A 309 18.26 -14.80 -12.12
N LYS A 310 19.11 -13.85 -12.51
CA LYS A 310 20.44 -14.12 -13.09
C LYS A 310 21.61 -13.56 -12.30
N LEU A 311 21.35 -12.62 -11.39
CA LEU A 311 22.41 -12.00 -10.58
C LEU A 311 22.86 -12.95 -9.48
N SER A 312 24.17 -13.05 -9.26
CA SER A 312 24.78 -13.86 -8.20
C SER A 312 24.36 -13.38 -6.80
N THR A 313 24.06 -12.09 -6.66
CA THR A 313 23.52 -11.47 -5.44
C THR A 313 22.12 -11.97 -5.08
N HIS A 314 21.40 -12.64 -6.01
CA HIS A 314 20.08 -13.26 -5.78
C HIS A 314 20.17 -14.76 -5.50
N ALA A 315 21.38 -15.31 -5.32
CA ALA A 315 21.54 -16.71 -4.99
C ALA A 315 21.00 -16.97 -3.58
N ILE A 316 20.24 -18.06 -3.42
CA ILE A 316 19.90 -18.56 -2.09
C ILE A 316 21.16 -19.13 -1.45
N TRP A 317 21.43 -18.76 -0.20
CA TRP A 317 22.52 -19.39 0.55
C TRP A 317 22.24 -20.87 0.78
N ASP A 318 23.27 -21.70 0.69
CA ASP A 318 23.12 -23.16 0.74
C ASP A 318 22.48 -23.60 2.05
N ILE A 319 21.29 -24.19 1.96
CA ILE A 319 20.48 -24.59 3.10
C ILE A 319 21.05 -25.81 3.82
N GLU A 320 22.00 -26.55 3.23
CA GLU A 320 22.64 -27.70 3.89
C GLU A 320 23.86 -27.30 4.73
N ALA A 321 24.37 -26.08 4.57
CA ALA A 321 25.55 -25.60 5.28
C ALA A 321 25.16 -24.85 6.56
N GLU A 322 25.52 -25.37 7.75
CA GLU A 322 25.16 -24.74 9.04
C GLU A 322 25.61 -23.28 9.14
N ARG A 323 26.78 -22.94 8.57
CA ARG A 323 27.28 -21.56 8.52
C ARG A 323 26.29 -20.58 7.87
N THR A 324 25.48 -21.01 6.90
CA THR A 324 24.51 -20.12 6.25
C THR A 324 23.34 -19.83 7.18
N TRP A 325 22.89 -20.82 7.97
CA TRP A 325 21.87 -20.64 9.01
C TRP A 325 22.35 -19.71 10.11
N ASP A 326 23.58 -19.88 10.60
CA ASP A 326 24.21 -18.95 11.55
C ASP A 326 24.22 -17.52 11.00
N THR A 327 24.51 -17.38 9.70
CA THR A 327 24.57 -16.08 9.02
C THR A 327 23.18 -15.46 8.84
N TYR A 328 22.16 -16.24 8.45
CA TYR A 328 20.77 -15.78 8.37
C TYR A 328 20.27 -15.34 9.75
N TRP A 329 20.60 -16.11 10.78
CA TRP A 329 20.22 -15.77 12.14
C TRP A 329 20.92 -14.51 12.63
N LYS A 330 22.22 -14.32 12.31
CA LYS A 330 22.95 -13.08 12.61
C LYS A 330 22.31 -11.84 11.98
N LEU A 331 21.78 -11.95 10.76
CA LEU A 331 20.99 -10.87 10.14
C LEU A 331 19.69 -10.61 10.93
N THR A 332 18.98 -11.67 11.33
CA THR A 332 17.75 -11.59 12.13
C THR A 332 18.00 -10.91 13.48
N GLU A 333 19.02 -11.35 14.24
CA GLU A 333 19.41 -10.73 15.52
C GLU A 333 19.83 -9.27 15.36
N THR A 334 20.56 -8.96 14.29
CA THR A 334 20.94 -7.58 13.99
C THR A 334 19.71 -6.74 13.71
N HIS A 335 18.74 -7.23 12.92
CA HIS A 335 17.51 -6.50 12.66
C HIS A 335 16.74 -6.25 13.97
N ILE A 336 16.56 -7.26 14.82
CA ILE A 336 15.89 -7.13 16.13
C ILE A 336 16.58 -6.06 17.00
N ARG A 337 17.91 -6.07 17.05
CA ARG A 337 18.69 -5.12 17.86
C ARG A 337 18.64 -3.69 17.31
N GLU A 338 18.84 -3.52 16.02
CA GLU A 338 19.04 -2.20 15.39
C GLU A 338 17.71 -1.51 15.07
N PHE A 339 16.70 -2.29 14.71
CA PHE A 339 15.43 -1.81 14.17
C PHE A 339 14.21 -2.34 14.95
N GLY A 340 14.23 -3.61 15.35
CA GLY A 340 13.15 -4.34 15.99
C GLY A 340 12.96 -4.07 17.49
N GLY A 341 13.70 -3.11 18.08
CA GLY A 341 13.54 -2.67 19.46
C GLY A 341 13.83 -3.73 20.53
N GLY A 342 14.54 -4.80 20.15
CA GLY A 342 14.98 -5.87 21.06
C GLY A 342 13.93 -6.92 21.45
N VAL A 343 12.64 -6.68 21.18
CA VAL A 343 11.54 -7.56 21.61
C VAL A 343 10.62 -7.86 20.43
N PRO A 344 10.90 -8.93 19.65
CA PRO A 344 10.08 -9.30 18.50
C PRO A 344 8.70 -9.74 18.95
N ARG A 345 7.64 -9.29 18.25
CA ARG A 345 6.25 -9.66 18.54
C ARG A 345 5.65 -10.61 17.51
N VAL A 346 6.22 -10.64 16.31
CA VAL A 346 5.82 -11.50 15.20
C VAL A 346 7.07 -11.76 14.36
N PHE A 347 7.25 -12.98 13.87
CA PHE A 347 8.24 -13.31 12.86
C PHE A 347 7.58 -13.58 11.51
N HIS A 348 8.34 -13.46 10.43
CA HIS A 348 7.88 -13.73 9.08
C HIS A 348 8.95 -14.47 8.27
N THR A 349 8.52 -15.41 7.42
CA THR A 349 9.37 -15.98 6.37
C THR A 349 8.58 -16.26 5.10
N ILE A 350 9.26 -16.14 3.96
CA ILE A 350 8.72 -16.46 2.62
C ILE A 350 9.32 -17.75 2.05
N GLY A 351 10.13 -18.47 2.84
CA GLY A 351 10.83 -19.67 2.40
C GLY A 351 11.66 -19.40 1.15
N MET A 352 11.59 -20.30 0.17
CA MET A 352 12.38 -20.21 -1.07
C MET A 352 11.53 -19.79 -2.26
N ALA A 353 10.66 -18.79 -2.06
CA ALA A 353 9.77 -18.30 -3.09
C ALA A 353 10.50 -17.94 -4.39
N GLU A 354 9.77 -18.13 -5.49
CA GLU A 354 10.23 -17.86 -6.84
C GLU A 354 11.39 -18.72 -7.37
N ARG A 355 11.65 -19.86 -6.71
CA ARG A 355 12.71 -20.78 -7.11
C ARG A 355 12.19 -22.22 -7.24
N THR A 356 12.83 -22.96 -8.15
CA THR A 356 12.78 -24.42 -8.16
C THR A 356 14.19 -25.01 -8.14
N PHE A 357 14.36 -26.22 -7.65
CA PHE A 357 15.68 -26.81 -7.36
C PHE A 357 15.80 -28.23 -7.88
N GLY A 358 17.03 -28.72 -7.98
CA GLY A 358 17.29 -30.15 -8.15
C GLY A 358 16.89 -30.73 -9.50
N THR A 359 16.85 -32.05 -9.56
CA THR A 359 16.57 -32.82 -10.79
C THR A 359 15.15 -33.38 -10.86
N SER A 360 14.36 -33.29 -9.78
CA SER A 360 13.00 -33.81 -9.71
C SER A 360 12.09 -32.95 -8.84
N ASP A 361 10.77 -33.04 -9.07
CA ASP A 361 9.77 -32.32 -8.25
C ASP A 361 9.84 -32.77 -6.77
N ARG A 362 10.24 -34.02 -6.48
CA ARG A 362 10.47 -34.52 -5.11
C ARG A 362 11.68 -33.85 -4.44
N ASP A 363 12.80 -33.74 -5.14
CA ASP A 363 14.01 -33.06 -4.61
C ASP A 363 13.70 -31.59 -4.31
N ASN A 364 13.07 -30.89 -5.28
CA ASN A 364 12.60 -29.53 -5.09
C ASN A 364 11.73 -29.37 -3.83
N LEU A 365 10.69 -30.20 -3.69
CA LEU A 365 9.79 -30.13 -2.55
C LEU A 365 10.52 -30.41 -1.23
N GLN A 366 11.39 -31.42 -1.18
CA GLN A 366 12.11 -31.78 0.04
C GLN A 366 13.00 -30.64 0.54
N ARG A 367 13.68 -29.91 -0.36
CA ARG A 367 14.49 -28.74 0.02
C ARG A 367 13.63 -27.61 0.57
N LYS A 368 12.48 -27.34 -0.07
CA LYS A 368 11.53 -26.33 0.42
C LYS A 368 10.96 -26.69 1.81
N LEU A 369 10.56 -27.95 2.01
CA LEU A 369 10.12 -28.45 3.31
C LEU A 369 11.22 -28.33 4.38
N TYR A 370 12.46 -28.65 4.02
CA TYR A 370 13.60 -28.54 4.94
C TYR A 370 13.78 -27.11 5.46
N VAL A 371 13.68 -26.10 4.58
CA VAL A 371 13.79 -24.69 4.98
C VAL A 371 12.72 -24.31 6.01
N TYR A 372 11.45 -24.65 5.78
CA TYR A 372 10.39 -24.32 6.74
C TYR A 372 10.57 -25.04 8.09
N ARG A 373 11.07 -26.28 8.08
CA ARG A 373 11.36 -27.03 9.31
C ARG A 373 12.54 -26.41 10.08
N LYS A 374 13.65 -26.12 9.40
CA LYS A 374 14.86 -25.55 10.01
C LYS A 374 14.62 -24.12 10.50
N THR A 375 13.91 -23.28 9.75
CA THR A 375 13.50 -21.94 10.23
C THR A 375 12.67 -22.02 11.51
N GLN A 376 11.71 -22.94 11.60
CA GLN A 376 10.95 -23.12 12.84
C GLN A 376 11.82 -23.62 13.99
N GLN A 377 12.73 -24.57 13.75
CA GLN A 377 13.66 -25.05 14.76
C GLN A 377 14.51 -23.89 15.32
N GLU A 378 15.19 -23.15 14.44
CA GLU A 378 16.05 -22.01 14.82
C GLU A 378 15.28 -20.94 15.60
N LEU A 379 14.07 -20.63 15.15
CA LEU A 379 13.21 -19.65 15.79
C LEU A 379 12.76 -20.12 17.18
N ARG A 380 12.27 -21.36 17.31
CA ARG A 380 11.67 -21.87 18.56
C ARG A 380 12.70 -22.10 19.66
N GLU A 381 13.96 -22.34 19.33
CA GLU A 381 15.05 -22.42 20.30
C GLU A 381 15.29 -21.09 21.05
N ARG A 382 14.97 -19.96 20.41
CA ARG A 382 15.27 -18.61 20.93
C ARG A 382 14.01 -17.83 21.32
N TYR A 383 12.94 -18.02 20.56
CA TYR A 383 11.63 -17.39 20.75
C TYR A 383 10.54 -18.47 20.67
N PRO A 384 10.36 -19.27 21.73
CA PRO A 384 9.47 -20.43 21.70
C PRO A 384 8.01 -20.06 21.43
N ASP A 385 7.55 -18.88 21.86
CA ASP A 385 6.12 -18.53 21.84
C ASP A 385 5.74 -17.39 20.89
N VAL A 386 6.70 -16.78 20.19
CA VAL A 386 6.42 -15.67 19.26
C VAL A 386 5.87 -16.23 17.94
N PRO A 387 4.71 -15.75 17.43
CA PRO A 387 4.10 -16.31 16.23
C PRO A 387 4.97 -16.12 14.99
N LEU A 388 4.95 -17.12 14.09
CA LEU A 388 5.59 -17.09 12.78
C LEU A 388 4.54 -17.01 11.68
N LEU A 389 4.61 -15.97 10.85
CA LEU A 389 3.84 -15.83 9.63
C LEU A 389 4.59 -16.51 8.47
N ILE A 390 3.93 -17.46 7.81
CA ILE A 390 4.42 -18.06 6.58
C ILE A 390 3.75 -17.35 5.41
N ALA A 391 4.52 -16.59 4.63
CA ALA A 391 4.01 -15.97 3.42
C ALA A 391 3.76 -17.01 2.32
N SER A 392 2.49 -17.12 1.90
CA SER A 392 2.07 -18.15 0.95
C SER A 392 2.52 -17.91 -0.50
N TRP A 393 3.25 -16.83 -0.81
CA TRP A 393 3.76 -16.60 -2.17
C TRP A 393 4.57 -17.78 -2.68
N ASP A 394 5.34 -18.48 -1.84
CA ASP A 394 6.04 -19.69 -2.30
C ASP A 394 5.06 -20.80 -2.76
N PHE A 395 3.88 -20.90 -2.14
CA PHE A 395 2.91 -22.00 -2.31
C PHE A 395 2.05 -21.92 -3.58
N ILE A 396 1.95 -20.76 -4.22
CA ILE A 396 1.02 -20.55 -5.36
C ILE A 396 1.58 -21.03 -6.70
N GLY A 397 2.84 -21.47 -6.73
CA GLY A 397 3.56 -21.80 -7.95
C GLY A 397 4.83 -22.60 -7.69
N TRP A 398 5.78 -22.53 -8.63
CA TRP A 398 7.13 -23.11 -8.47
C TRP A 398 7.15 -24.55 -7.93
N LYS A 399 6.29 -25.39 -8.53
CA LYS A 399 6.13 -26.82 -8.27
C LYS A 399 5.51 -27.21 -6.90
N TRP A 400 4.98 -26.25 -6.14
CA TRP A 400 4.02 -26.57 -5.09
C TRP A 400 2.70 -27.05 -5.68
N THR A 401 2.11 -28.07 -5.06
CA THR A 401 0.73 -28.50 -5.28
C THR A 401 -0.12 -28.21 -4.05
N ASP A 402 -1.44 -28.17 -4.22
CA ASP A 402 -2.35 -27.97 -3.09
C ASP A 402 -2.24 -29.08 -2.06
N GLN A 403 -2.01 -30.33 -2.49
CA GLN A 403 -1.78 -31.44 -1.58
C GLN A 403 -0.45 -31.32 -0.81
N ASP A 404 0.57 -30.67 -1.39
CA ASP A 404 1.82 -30.40 -0.66
C ASP A 404 1.60 -29.40 0.48
N VAL A 405 0.84 -28.32 0.22
CA VAL A 405 0.49 -27.32 1.24
C VAL A 405 -0.38 -27.94 2.33
N GLN A 406 -1.40 -28.72 1.96
CA GLN A 406 -2.25 -29.44 2.90
C GLN A 406 -1.41 -30.32 3.85
N ARG A 407 -0.47 -31.12 3.32
CA ARG A 407 0.43 -31.93 4.14
C ARG A 407 1.34 -31.09 5.03
N LEU A 408 1.91 -30.00 4.51
CA LEU A 408 2.78 -29.12 5.29
C LEU A 408 2.06 -28.55 6.52
N THR A 409 0.80 -28.16 6.39
CA THR A 409 0.01 -27.66 7.53
C THR A 409 -0.24 -28.71 8.62
N GLU A 410 -0.06 -30.01 8.35
CA GLU A 410 -0.13 -31.08 9.36
C GLU A 410 1.13 -31.15 10.21
N GLU A 411 2.25 -30.62 9.71
CA GLU A 411 3.55 -30.61 10.40
C GLU A 411 3.77 -29.37 11.26
N PHE A 412 3.08 -28.26 10.96
CA PHE A 412 3.23 -27.00 11.68
C PHE A 412 2.46 -26.97 12.99
N ASP A 413 2.99 -26.26 13.99
CA ASP A 413 2.30 -25.98 15.25
C ASP A 413 1.24 -24.87 15.04
N PRO A 414 -0.07 -25.17 15.08
CA PRO A 414 -1.13 -24.19 14.83
C PRO A 414 -1.30 -23.19 15.98
N GLN A 415 -0.58 -23.30 17.10
CA GLN A 415 -0.59 -22.27 18.14
C GLN A 415 0.44 -21.17 17.88
N ARG A 416 1.42 -21.45 17.02
CA ARG A 416 2.61 -20.60 16.85
C ARG A 416 2.93 -20.27 15.39
N THR A 417 2.21 -20.87 14.44
CA THR A 417 2.42 -20.67 13.01
C THR A 417 1.10 -20.32 12.36
N ILE A 418 1.14 -19.31 11.49
CA ILE A 418 -0.03 -18.76 10.78
C ILE A 418 0.32 -18.72 9.29
N ILE A 419 -0.56 -19.24 8.43
CA ILE A 419 -0.41 -19.07 6.99
C ILE A 419 -0.92 -17.68 6.60
N HIS A 420 -0.03 -16.79 6.18
CA HIS A 420 -0.43 -15.53 5.59
C HIS A 420 -0.71 -15.78 4.11
N ASP A 421 -1.99 -16.01 3.77
CA ASP A 421 -2.41 -16.33 2.42
C ASP A 421 -2.43 -15.07 1.55
N TYR A 422 -1.31 -14.75 0.95
CA TYR A 422 -1.11 -13.60 0.07
C TYR A 422 -2.07 -13.54 -1.12
N THR A 423 -2.63 -14.66 -1.59
CA THR A 423 -3.37 -14.67 -2.87
C THR A 423 -4.81 -15.11 -2.73
N ALA A 424 -5.42 -14.84 -1.57
CA ALA A 424 -6.80 -15.22 -1.32
C ALA A 424 -7.79 -14.53 -2.28
N ASP A 425 -7.38 -13.46 -2.96
CA ASP A 425 -8.09 -12.71 -4.00
C ASP A 425 -7.78 -13.17 -5.44
N LEU A 426 -7.08 -14.29 -5.68
CA LEU A 426 -6.78 -14.74 -7.06
C LEU A 426 -8.05 -15.12 -7.85
N ALA A 427 -8.30 -14.51 -9.02
CA ALA A 427 -9.56 -14.68 -9.77
C ALA A 427 -9.98 -16.15 -10.01
N GLU A 428 -9.04 -17.01 -10.40
CA GLU A 428 -9.34 -18.38 -10.84
C GLU A 428 -9.33 -19.40 -9.70
N LYS A 429 -8.93 -18.99 -8.49
CA LYS A 429 -8.62 -19.91 -7.40
C LYS A 429 -8.87 -19.29 -6.03
N ALA A 430 -9.49 -20.05 -5.12
CA ALA A 430 -9.63 -19.66 -3.72
C ALA A 430 -8.61 -20.45 -2.88
N THR A 431 -7.38 -19.94 -2.81
CA THR A 431 -6.21 -20.64 -2.24
C THR A 431 -6.45 -21.21 -0.84
N PHE A 432 -7.05 -20.45 0.07
CA PHE A 432 -7.39 -20.93 1.41
C PHE A 432 -8.33 -22.15 1.42
N ARG A 433 -9.29 -22.23 0.48
CA ARG A 433 -10.19 -23.40 0.32
C ARG A 433 -9.41 -24.59 -0.24
N ASP A 434 -8.60 -24.35 -1.26
CA ASP A 434 -7.81 -25.40 -1.93
C ASP A 434 -6.73 -25.99 -1.02
N TRP A 435 -6.17 -25.18 -0.12
CA TRP A 435 -5.22 -25.62 0.91
C TRP A 435 -5.89 -26.19 2.15
N ASN A 436 -7.23 -26.24 2.18
CA ASN A 436 -8.02 -26.77 3.28
C ASN A 436 -7.70 -26.09 4.63
N LEU A 437 -7.55 -24.77 4.63
CA LEU A 437 -7.28 -23.99 5.86
C LEU A 437 -8.52 -23.79 6.75
N PRO A 438 -9.73 -23.50 6.21
CA PRO A 438 -10.89 -23.19 7.03
C PRO A 438 -11.22 -24.22 8.10
N GLY A 439 -11.42 -23.77 9.33
CA GLY A 439 -11.68 -24.61 10.50
C GLY A 439 -10.51 -25.51 10.93
N ARG A 440 -9.40 -25.56 10.17
CA ARG A 440 -8.29 -26.51 10.36
C ARG A 440 -7.00 -25.87 10.85
N PHE A 441 -6.53 -24.80 10.20
CA PHE A 441 -5.22 -24.21 10.50
C PHE A 441 -5.30 -22.66 10.51
N PRO A 442 -4.64 -21.94 11.44
CA PRO A 442 -4.72 -20.48 11.47
C PRO A 442 -4.16 -19.82 10.22
N TRP A 443 -4.88 -18.84 9.71
CA TRP A 443 -4.51 -18.15 8.48
C TRP A 443 -4.94 -16.69 8.47
N ILE A 444 -4.38 -15.92 7.54
CA ILE A 444 -4.74 -14.51 7.28
C ILE A 444 -5.19 -14.42 5.83
N PHE A 445 -6.34 -13.78 5.61
CA PHE A 445 -6.82 -13.44 4.28
C PHE A 445 -5.97 -12.30 3.70
N GLY A 446 -5.14 -12.60 2.72
CA GLY A 446 -4.34 -11.62 2.01
C GLY A 446 -4.98 -11.21 0.68
N ILE A 447 -5.03 -9.91 0.43
CA ILE A 447 -5.39 -9.32 -0.87
C ILE A 447 -4.08 -8.93 -1.58
N PHE A 448 -3.77 -9.52 -2.72
CA PHE A 448 -2.63 -9.06 -3.53
C PHE A 448 -2.95 -7.79 -4.31
N HIS A 449 -4.18 -7.69 -4.84
CA HIS A 449 -4.69 -6.59 -5.63
C HIS A 449 -3.96 -6.39 -6.98
N GLY A 450 -2.65 -6.07 -6.97
CA GLY A 450 -1.91 -5.78 -8.19
C GLY A 450 -0.39 -5.70 -8.04
N PHE A 451 0.30 -5.84 -9.19
CA PHE A 451 1.74 -5.61 -9.32
C PHE A 451 2.05 -4.11 -9.36
N ALA A 452 3.34 -3.75 -9.31
CA ALA A 452 3.81 -2.37 -9.39
C ALA A 452 3.30 -1.56 -10.61
N ARG A 453 2.92 -2.23 -11.71
CA ARG A 453 2.31 -1.60 -12.90
C ARG A 453 0.85 -1.17 -12.69
N ASN A 454 0.10 -1.93 -11.89
CA ASN A 454 -1.35 -1.84 -11.78
C ASN A 454 -1.76 -0.68 -10.86
N SER A 455 -1.47 0.53 -11.32
CA SER A 455 -1.68 1.76 -10.55
C SER A 455 -3.11 2.28 -10.60
N ASP A 456 -3.97 1.76 -11.48
CA ASP A 456 -5.38 2.14 -11.58
C ASP A 456 -6.25 1.59 -10.44
N ILE A 457 -7.45 2.12 -10.26
CA ILE A 457 -8.43 1.60 -9.30
C ILE A 457 -9.04 0.33 -9.90
N HIS A 458 -8.88 -0.82 -9.23
CA HIS A 458 -9.39 -2.09 -9.73
C HIS A 458 -9.53 -3.14 -8.63
N GLU A 459 -10.76 -3.59 -8.41
CA GLU A 459 -11.01 -4.76 -7.56
C GLU A 459 -12.34 -5.38 -7.98
N ASP A 460 -12.45 -6.72 -8.04
CA ASP A 460 -13.70 -7.44 -8.34
C ASP A 460 -14.41 -7.78 -7.03
N TYR A 461 -15.21 -6.82 -6.53
CA TYR A 461 -15.91 -6.95 -5.26
C TYR A 461 -16.91 -8.11 -5.22
N GLY A 462 -17.34 -8.65 -6.37
CA GLY A 462 -18.13 -9.89 -6.41
C GLY A 462 -17.34 -11.10 -5.92
N ILE A 463 -16.07 -11.20 -6.32
CA ILE A 463 -15.15 -12.24 -5.86
C ILE A 463 -14.74 -11.97 -4.41
N LEU A 464 -14.36 -10.73 -4.11
CA LEU A 464 -13.83 -10.37 -2.80
C LEU A 464 -14.90 -10.52 -1.69
N SER A 465 -16.13 -10.05 -1.92
CA SER A 465 -17.22 -10.12 -0.93
C SER A 465 -17.61 -11.56 -0.58
N GLU A 466 -17.69 -12.45 -1.57
CA GLU A 466 -17.94 -13.88 -1.37
C GLU A 466 -16.88 -14.51 -0.45
N ARG A 467 -15.61 -14.27 -0.78
CA ARG A 467 -14.48 -14.89 -0.07
C ARG A 467 -14.25 -14.29 1.31
N LEU A 468 -14.48 -12.98 1.48
CA LEU A 468 -14.44 -12.35 2.80
C LEU A 468 -15.57 -12.83 3.71
N ARG A 469 -16.73 -13.21 3.16
CA ARG A 469 -17.81 -13.83 3.94
C ARG A 469 -17.38 -15.16 4.53
N ASP A 470 -16.68 -15.99 3.75
CA ASP A 470 -16.10 -17.24 4.23
C ASP A 470 -15.04 -16.99 5.30
N ALA A 471 -14.13 -16.04 5.05
CA ALA A 471 -13.08 -15.67 5.98
C ALA A 471 -13.65 -15.18 7.32
N ALA A 472 -14.65 -14.31 7.27
CA ALA A 472 -15.34 -13.80 8.46
C ALA A 472 -16.16 -14.88 9.20
N GLY A 473 -16.58 -15.92 8.49
CA GLY A 473 -17.29 -17.07 9.06
C GLY A 473 -16.37 -18.09 9.74
N ASP A 474 -15.06 -18.00 9.53
CA ASP A 474 -14.08 -18.98 10.02
C ASP A 474 -13.26 -18.47 11.19
N GLY A 475 -13.42 -19.08 12.37
CA GLY A 475 -12.64 -18.76 13.57
C GLY A 475 -11.14 -19.08 13.47
N LYS A 476 -10.67 -19.70 12.38
CA LYS A 476 -9.23 -19.86 12.07
C LYS A 476 -8.70 -18.76 11.16
N CYS A 477 -9.53 -17.94 10.53
CA CYS A 477 -9.09 -16.75 9.84
C CYS A 477 -8.82 -15.64 10.87
N LEU A 478 -7.54 -15.40 11.15
CA LEU A 478 -7.11 -14.47 12.18
C LEU A 478 -6.91 -13.05 11.65
N GLY A 479 -6.95 -12.83 10.34
CA GLY A 479 -6.57 -11.54 9.77
C GLY A 479 -7.12 -11.22 8.39
N LEU A 480 -7.10 -9.93 8.07
CA LEU A 480 -7.34 -9.38 6.75
C LEU A 480 -6.27 -8.34 6.43
N VAL A 481 -5.44 -8.60 5.42
CA VAL A 481 -4.23 -7.81 5.12
C VAL A 481 -4.10 -7.54 3.62
N LEU A 482 -3.75 -6.31 3.25
CA LEU A 482 -3.40 -5.95 1.87
C LEU A 482 -1.89 -6.04 1.65
N TRP A 483 -1.47 -6.69 0.56
CA TRP A 483 -0.05 -6.84 0.23
C TRP A 483 0.26 -6.50 -1.25
N SER A 484 -0.33 -5.43 -1.75
CA SER A 484 -0.03 -4.97 -3.11
C SER A 484 1.43 -4.50 -3.27
N GLU A 485 1.99 -4.70 -4.46
CA GLU A 485 3.29 -4.13 -4.83
C GLU A 485 3.24 -2.61 -5.02
N ILE A 486 2.04 -2.04 -5.08
CA ILE A 486 1.79 -0.62 -5.27
C ILE A 486 0.99 -0.06 -4.09
N SER A 487 1.40 1.10 -3.58
CA SER A 487 0.76 1.77 -2.44
C SER A 487 -0.28 2.79 -2.93
N HIS A 488 -1.40 2.94 -2.23
CA HIS A 488 -2.42 3.99 -2.45
C HIS A 488 -2.90 4.21 -3.91
N SER A 489 -2.89 3.16 -4.74
CA SER A 489 -3.47 3.19 -6.10
C SER A 489 -5.00 3.20 -6.10
N ASP A 490 -5.61 2.51 -5.13
CA ASP A 490 -7.05 2.35 -4.98
C ASP A 490 -7.51 2.87 -3.61
N THR A 491 -7.93 4.14 -3.57
CA THR A 491 -8.43 4.78 -2.35
C THR A 491 -9.71 4.13 -1.83
N PHE A 492 -10.54 3.59 -2.71
CA PHE A 492 -11.78 2.93 -2.31
C PHE A 492 -11.51 1.60 -1.62
N LEU A 493 -10.61 0.79 -2.16
CA LEU A 493 -10.24 -0.50 -1.58
C LEU A 493 -9.63 -0.33 -0.18
N LEU A 494 -8.85 0.72 0.06
CA LEU A 494 -8.29 0.98 1.38
C LEU A 494 -9.37 1.20 2.44
N GLU A 495 -10.40 1.98 2.12
CA GLU A 495 -11.53 2.21 3.03
C GLU A 495 -12.42 0.97 3.18
N TYR A 496 -12.61 0.22 2.09
CA TYR A 496 -13.30 -1.07 2.12
C TYR A 496 -12.58 -2.08 3.02
N LEU A 497 -11.25 -2.13 2.95
CA LEU A 497 -10.39 -2.96 3.77
C LEU A 497 -10.47 -2.56 5.24
N ALA A 498 -10.32 -1.26 5.55
CA ALA A 498 -10.36 -0.74 6.92
C ALA A 498 -11.65 -1.15 7.63
N GLU A 499 -12.80 -0.90 6.98
CA GLU A 499 -14.10 -1.22 7.54
C GLU A 499 -14.27 -2.72 7.77
N ASN A 500 -14.06 -3.52 6.73
CA ASN A 500 -14.34 -4.95 6.79
C ASN A 500 -13.30 -5.73 7.61
N SER A 501 -12.12 -5.16 7.85
CA SER A 501 -11.13 -5.74 8.75
C SER A 501 -11.53 -5.60 10.24
N TRP A 502 -12.30 -4.56 10.56
CA TRP A 502 -12.82 -4.34 11.91
C TRP A 502 -14.15 -5.06 12.11
N GLU A 503 -15.11 -4.84 11.20
CA GLU A 503 -16.46 -5.37 11.25
C GLU A 503 -16.92 -5.77 9.83
N PRO A 504 -16.78 -7.04 9.43
CA PRO A 504 -17.06 -7.52 8.07
C PRO A 504 -18.57 -7.62 7.76
N GLN A 505 -19.26 -6.49 7.80
CA GLN A 505 -20.70 -6.38 7.50
C GLN A 505 -20.98 -5.65 6.17
N MET A 506 -20.12 -4.72 5.77
CA MET A 506 -20.30 -3.91 4.55
C MET A 506 -19.53 -4.51 3.36
N LEU A 507 -19.89 -5.75 3.02
CA LEU A 507 -19.19 -6.52 1.99
C LEU A 507 -19.60 -6.14 0.55
N GLU A 508 -20.80 -5.59 0.36
CA GLU A 508 -21.28 -5.23 -0.97
C GLU A 508 -20.71 -3.87 -1.40
N ALA A 509 -20.15 -3.80 -2.62
CA ALA A 509 -19.53 -2.58 -3.15
C ALA A 509 -20.46 -1.35 -3.13
N SER A 510 -21.77 -1.56 -3.34
CA SER A 510 -22.76 -0.47 -3.31
C SER A 510 -22.95 0.10 -1.90
N GLN A 511 -22.91 -0.72 -0.86
CA GLN A 511 -23.03 -0.26 0.52
C GLN A 511 -21.74 0.46 0.94
N ALA A 512 -20.59 -0.11 0.62
CA ALA A 512 -19.29 0.51 0.85
C ALA A 512 -19.19 1.88 0.15
N ALA A 513 -19.66 1.98 -1.09
CA ALA A 513 -19.64 3.23 -1.84
C ALA A 513 -20.59 4.30 -1.30
N GLU A 514 -21.71 3.91 -0.70
CA GLU A 514 -22.58 4.82 0.03
C GLU A 514 -21.88 5.42 1.25
N LYS A 515 -21.24 4.57 2.06
CA LYS A 515 -20.45 5.02 3.21
C LYS A 515 -19.29 5.91 2.77
N TYR A 516 -18.51 5.48 1.78
CA TYR A 516 -17.37 6.20 1.24
C TYR A 516 -17.77 7.62 0.81
N CYS A 517 -18.82 7.76 -0.02
CA CYS A 517 -19.25 9.07 -0.48
C CYS A 517 -19.75 9.98 0.65
N ARG A 518 -20.41 9.42 1.68
CA ARG A 518 -20.91 10.17 2.83
C ARG A 518 -19.78 10.66 3.73
N ALA A 519 -18.74 9.84 3.93
CA ALA A 519 -17.61 10.18 4.80
C ALA A 519 -16.60 11.09 4.09
N ARG A 520 -16.36 10.87 2.80
CA ARG A 520 -15.28 11.52 2.05
C ARG A 520 -15.62 12.91 1.54
N TYR A 521 -16.89 13.19 1.24
CA TYR A 521 -17.30 14.44 0.62
C TYR A 521 -18.28 15.23 1.49
N PRO A 522 -18.32 16.57 1.34
CA PRO A 522 -19.44 17.37 1.82
C PRO A 522 -20.77 16.82 1.30
N ALA A 523 -21.84 16.90 2.11
CA ALA A 523 -23.10 16.20 1.85
C ALA A 523 -23.69 16.44 0.45
N GLU A 524 -23.60 17.67 -0.08
CA GLU A 524 -24.10 17.99 -1.42
C GLU A 524 -23.25 17.32 -2.52
N LEU A 525 -21.92 17.37 -2.40
CA LEU A 525 -21.03 16.67 -3.31
C LEU A 525 -21.19 15.15 -3.22
N GLY A 526 -21.35 14.60 -2.01
CA GLY A 526 -21.54 13.16 -1.78
C GLY A 526 -22.76 12.60 -2.51
N LYS A 527 -23.88 13.34 -2.54
CA LYS A 527 -25.08 12.96 -3.31
C LYS A 527 -24.79 12.87 -4.80
N VAL A 528 -23.96 13.77 -5.33
CA VAL A 528 -23.62 13.80 -6.76
C VAL A 528 -22.55 12.77 -7.12
N MET A 529 -21.60 12.51 -6.21
CA MET A 529 -20.53 11.53 -6.40
C MET A 529 -21.00 10.10 -6.22
N ARG A 530 -22.05 9.83 -5.44
CA ARG A 530 -22.60 8.47 -5.27
C ARG A 530 -22.88 7.75 -6.60
N PRO A 531 -23.67 8.30 -7.55
CA PRO A 531 -23.91 7.67 -8.83
C PRO A 531 -22.68 7.65 -9.76
N VAL A 532 -21.72 8.58 -9.58
CA VAL A 532 -20.43 8.56 -10.30
C VAL A 532 -19.65 7.30 -9.89
N TRP A 533 -19.50 7.06 -8.59
CA TRP A 533 -18.87 5.86 -8.05
C TRP A 533 -19.59 4.59 -8.46
N ASP A 534 -20.92 4.52 -8.42
CA ASP A 534 -21.65 3.32 -8.87
C ASP A 534 -21.40 2.99 -10.34
N ALA A 535 -21.36 4.00 -11.21
CA ALA A 535 -21.08 3.78 -12.63
C ALA A 535 -19.62 3.38 -12.85
N PHE A 536 -18.70 4.06 -12.15
CA PHE A 536 -17.28 3.82 -12.25
C PHE A 536 -16.88 2.43 -11.72
N LEU A 537 -17.41 2.00 -10.56
CA LEU A 537 -17.05 0.73 -9.94
C LEU A 537 -17.39 -0.46 -10.84
N ARG A 538 -18.46 -0.39 -11.65
CA ARG A 538 -18.74 -1.46 -12.64
C ARG A 538 -17.63 -1.60 -13.68
N LEU A 539 -17.06 -0.48 -14.15
CA LEU A 539 -15.93 -0.47 -15.07
C LEU A 539 -14.61 -0.84 -14.38
N SER A 540 -14.38 -0.34 -13.16
CA SER A 540 -13.17 -0.64 -12.37
C SER A 540 -13.03 -2.16 -12.13
N GLN A 541 -14.13 -2.81 -11.74
CA GLN A 541 -14.27 -4.27 -11.51
C GLN A 541 -13.94 -5.15 -12.73
N THR A 542 -13.81 -4.59 -13.95
CA THR A 542 -13.46 -5.40 -15.11
C THR A 542 -12.02 -5.93 -15.06
N GLN A 543 -11.15 -5.31 -14.24
CA GLN A 543 -9.80 -5.80 -13.94
C GLN A 543 -9.74 -6.27 -12.49
N HIS A 544 -8.96 -7.31 -12.25
CA HIS A 544 -8.76 -7.93 -10.94
C HIS A 544 -7.55 -8.85 -11.02
N TRP A 545 -6.94 -9.16 -9.87
CA TRP A 545 -5.76 -10.02 -9.79
C TRP A 545 -5.99 -11.39 -10.44
N THR A 546 -5.09 -11.76 -11.36
CA THR A 546 -5.21 -12.98 -12.19
C THR A 546 -3.84 -13.41 -12.70
N MET A 547 -3.64 -14.72 -12.79
CA MET A 547 -2.41 -15.29 -13.38
C MET A 547 -2.66 -16.15 -14.63
N LYS A 548 -3.86 -16.76 -14.78
CA LYS A 548 -4.08 -17.85 -15.76
C LYS A 548 -5.30 -17.67 -16.65
N SER A 549 -6.25 -16.80 -16.28
CA SER A 549 -7.44 -16.50 -17.07
C SER A 549 -7.04 -15.78 -18.35
N ALA A 550 -7.31 -16.38 -19.50
CA ALA A 550 -6.96 -15.79 -20.79
C ALA A 550 -7.71 -14.47 -21.04
N ASP A 551 -8.97 -14.39 -20.62
CA ASP A 551 -9.86 -13.25 -20.77
C ASP A 551 -9.58 -12.10 -19.80
N ARG A 552 -9.01 -12.36 -18.62
CA ARG A 552 -8.64 -11.33 -17.64
C ARG A 552 -7.16 -10.94 -17.70
N SER A 553 -6.26 -11.91 -17.89
CA SER A 553 -4.81 -11.68 -17.82
C SER A 553 -4.29 -10.74 -18.91
N ILE A 554 -4.94 -10.69 -20.08
CA ILE A 554 -4.54 -9.75 -21.13
C ILE A 554 -4.74 -8.29 -20.70
N LEU A 555 -5.86 -7.96 -20.04
CA LEU A 555 -6.09 -6.61 -19.51
C LEU A 555 -5.15 -6.33 -18.33
N PHE A 556 -5.04 -7.28 -17.40
CA PHE A 556 -4.23 -7.15 -16.19
C PHE A 556 -2.73 -6.94 -16.48
N ARG A 557 -2.21 -7.44 -17.62
CA ARG A 557 -0.84 -7.17 -18.08
C ARG A 557 -0.61 -5.72 -18.55
N GLU A 558 -1.68 -4.96 -18.75
CA GLU A 558 -1.71 -3.58 -19.27
C GLU A 558 -0.89 -3.40 -20.56
N PRO A 559 -1.28 -4.10 -21.65
CA PRO A 559 -0.56 -4.07 -22.93
C PRO A 559 -0.54 -2.67 -23.57
N GLN A 560 -1.46 -1.77 -23.21
CA GLN A 560 -1.44 -0.37 -23.62
C GLN A 560 -0.19 0.40 -23.16
N PHE A 561 0.51 -0.02 -22.11
CA PHE A 561 1.81 0.59 -21.76
C PHE A 561 3.00 -0.13 -22.41
N ARG A 562 2.75 -1.23 -23.15
CA ARG A 562 3.76 -2.13 -23.73
C ARG A 562 3.35 -2.53 -25.15
N MET A 563 2.83 -1.57 -25.92
CA MET A 563 2.04 -1.85 -27.12
C MET A 563 2.84 -2.58 -28.21
N ASN A 564 4.14 -2.29 -28.29
CA ASN A 564 5.06 -2.96 -29.22
C ASN A 564 5.49 -4.36 -28.74
N GLY A 565 4.95 -4.84 -27.62
CA GLY A 565 4.98 -6.23 -27.20
C GLY A 565 4.22 -7.15 -28.17
N SER A 566 4.16 -8.44 -27.84
CA SER A 566 3.60 -9.42 -28.77
C SER A 566 2.07 -9.31 -28.91
N GLU A 567 1.40 -8.84 -27.86
CA GLU A 567 -0.04 -8.94 -27.60
C GLU A 567 -0.91 -8.40 -28.74
N PHE A 568 -0.52 -7.28 -29.35
CA PHE A 568 -1.26 -6.67 -30.47
C PHE A 568 -0.48 -6.63 -31.79
N THR A 569 0.80 -7.04 -31.78
CA THR A 569 1.66 -7.07 -32.98
C THR A 569 1.70 -8.44 -33.66
N THR A 570 1.29 -9.50 -32.96
CA THR A 570 1.17 -10.86 -33.52
C THR A 570 -0.21 -11.39 -33.22
N LEU A 571 -1.04 -11.62 -34.23
CA LEU A 571 -2.44 -12.02 -34.04
C LEU A 571 -2.61 -13.49 -34.44
N THR A 572 -2.73 -14.37 -33.44
CA THR A 572 -3.06 -15.80 -33.64
C THR A 572 -4.52 -16.04 -33.29
N PRO A 573 -5.14 -17.14 -33.75
CA PRO A 573 -6.53 -17.47 -33.41
C PRO A 573 -6.78 -17.48 -31.89
N GLU A 574 -5.91 -18.10 -31.11
CA GLU A 574 -6.04 -18.21 -29.65
C GLU A 574 -5.96 -16.83 -28.99
N ARG A 575 -5.11 -15.95 -29.53
CA ARG A 575 -4.97 -14.59 -29.01
C ARG A 575 -6.17 -13.73 -29.37
N MET A 576 -6.70 -13.87 -30.58
CA MET A 576 -7.92 -13.17 -30.99
C MET A 576 -9.14 -13.62 -30.17
N GLU A 577 -9.19 -14.89 -29.77
CA GLU A 577 -10.21 -15.39 -28.84
C GLU A 577 -10.09 -14.71 -27.47
N ALA A 578 -8.87 -14.66 -26.90
CA ALA A 578 -8.62 -13.99 -25.62
C ALA A 578 -8.94 -12.48 -25.68
N ILE A 579 -8.52 -11.80 -26.76
CA ILE A 579 -8.84 -10.38 -27.02
C ILE A 579 -10.36 -10.18 -27.07
N GLY A 580 -11.07 -11.02 -27.82
CA GLY A 580 -12.53 -10.93 -27.95
C GLY A 580 -13.26 -11.20 -26.63
N ALA A 581 -12.78 -12.14 -25.83
CA ALA A 581 -13.34 -12.43 -24.51
C ALA A 581 -13.14 -11.26 -23.54
N ALA A 582 -11.92 -10.71 -23.49
CA ALA A 582 -11.61 -9.54 -22.67
C ALA A 582 -12.45 -8.32 -23.06
N GLN A 583 -12.58 -8.04 -24.37
CA GLN A 583 -13.40 -6.92 -24.84
C GLN A 583 -14.87 -7.09 -24.47
N ARG A 584 -15.46 -8.28 -24.61
CA ARG A 584 -16.85 -8.56 -24.20
C ARG A 584 -17.09 -8.32 -22.71
N ARG A 585 -16.05 -8.43 -21.88
CA ARG A 585 -16.11 -8.10 -20.44
C ARG A 585 -16.03 -6.59 -20.20
N VAL A 586 -15.12 -5.88 -20.87
CA VAL A 586 -14.80 -4.48 -20.55
C VAL A 586 -15.73 -3.49 -21.24
N ALA A 587 -16.00 -3.69 -22.53
CA ALA A 587 -16.61 -2.67 -23.36
C ALA A 587 -18.07 -2.34 -23.02
N PRO A 588 -18.94 -3.28 -22.55
CA PRO A 588 -20.27 -2.92 -22.06
C PRO A 588 -20.25 -1.92 -20.90
N GLU A 589 -19.33 -2.09 -19.95
CA GLU A 589 -19.24 -1.20 -18.79
C GLU A 589 -18.64 0.17 -19.15
N LEU A 590 -17.78 0.22 -20.17
CA LEU A 590 -17.17 1.46 -20.68
C LEU A 590 -18.20 2.44 -21.25
N LYS A 591 -19.39 1.97 -21.68
CA LYS A 591 -20.46 2.80 -22.28
C LYS A 591 -20.91 3.95 -21.40
N THR A 592 -20.81 3.80 -20.08
CA THR A 592 -21.21 4.84 -19.12
C THR A 592 -20.10 5.85 -18.83
N ALA A 593 -18.86 5.55 -19.18
CA ALA A 593 -17.69 6.34 -18.80
C ALA A 593 -17.65 7.77 -19.39
N PRO A 594 -18.07 8.04 -20.65
CA PRO A 594 -18.14 9.42 -21.15
C PRO A 594 -19.06 10.31 -20.32
N LYS A 595 -20.16 9.76 -19.79
CA LYS A 595 -21.08 10.51 -18.92
C LYS A 595 -20.44 10.78 -17.56
N VAL A 596 -19.76 9.79 -16.98
CA VAL A 596 -19.01 9.92 -15.72
C VAL A 596 -17.98 11.05 -15.82
N LEU A 597 -17.17 11.05 -16.89
CA LEU A 597 -16.14 12.07 -17.11
C LEU A 597 -16.72 13.48 -17.27
N ARG A 598 -17.79 13.65 -18.06
CA ARG A 598 -18.47 14.96 -18.21
C ARG A 598 -19.09 15.45 -16.90
N GLN A 599 -19.61 14.54 -16.09
CA GLN A 599 -20.13 14.89 -14.78
C GLN A 599 -19.01 15.38 -13.85
N LEU A 600 -17.85 14.72 -13.85
CA LEU A 600 -16.67 15.20 -13.11
C LEU A 600 -16.17 16.55 -13.65
N ALA A 601 -16.15 16.74 -14.98
CA ALA A 601 -15.77 18.01 -15.58
C ALA A 601 -16.69 19.16 -15.11
N GLY A 602 -18.00 18.92 -15.08
CA GLY A 602 -19.00 19.89 -14.61
C GLY A 602 -18.89 20.23 -13.12
N LEU A 603 -18.36 19.32 -12.30
CA LEU A 603 -18.13 19.56 -10.87
C LEU A 603 -16.89 20.44 -10.60
N SER A 604 -15.95 20.51 -11.54
CA SER A 604 -14.68 21.22 -11.35
C SER A 604 -14.87 22.69 -10.97
N ALA A 605 -15.83 23.39 -11.58
CA ALA A 605 -16.04 24.81 -11.29
C ALA A 605 -16.41 25.12 -9.83
N GLU A 606 -17.08 24.19 -9.14
CA GLU A 606 -17.54 24.37 -7.76
C GLU A 606 -16.62 23.66 -6.75
N TRP A 607 -16.12 22.48 -7.10
CA TRP A 607 -15.47 21.56 -6.16
C TRP A 607 -13.95 21.46 -6.34
N TYR A 608 -13.33 22.23 -7.24
CA TYR A 608 -11.88 22.16 -7.46
C TYR A 608 -11.06 22.40 -6.19
N SER A 609 -11.50 23.21 -5.23
CA SER A 609 -10.75 23.41 -3.98
C SER A 609 -10.73 22.18 -3.06
N ASP A 610 -11.62 21.21 -3.29
CA ASP A 610 -11.67 19.98 -2.50
C ASP A 610 -10.63 18.97 -3.01
N GLU A 611 -9.57 18.76 -2.24
CA GLU A 611 -8.43 17.91 -2.61
C GLU A 611 -8.78 16.44 -2.77
N LEU A 612 -9.65 15.91 -1.91
CA LEU A 612 -10.07 14.51 -1.99
C LEU A 612 -10.88 14.26 -3.27
N TRP A 613 -11.81 15.17 -3.59
CA TRP A 613 -12.54 15.12 -4.85
C TRP A 613 -11.63 15.22 -6.07
N ARG A 614 -10.69 16.17 -6.09
CA ARG A 614 -9.74 16.32 -7.21
C ARG A 614 -8.95 15.03 -7.43
N ARG A 615 -8.46 14.41 -6.36
CA ARG A 615 -7.71 13.15 -6.43
C ARG A 615 -8.58 12.04 -7.02
N ASP A 616 -9.80 11.87 -6.51
CA ASP A 616 -10.71 10.85 -7.02
C ASP A 616 -11.11 11.08 -8.48
N ALA A 617 -11.35 12.33 -8.88
CA ALA A 617 -11.68 12.67 -10.26
C ALA A 617 -10.54 12.26 -11.22
N LEU A 618 -9.29 12.49 -10.81
CA LEU A 618 -8.10 12.10 -11.59
C LEU A 618 -7.88 10.58 -11.60
N ASP A 619 -8.04 9.90 -10.46
CA ASP A 619 -7.90 8.45 -10.36
C ASP A 619 -9.01 7.71 -11.16
N ILE A 620 -10.24 8.21 -11.13
CA ILE A 620 -11.33 7.76 -12.00
C ILE A 620 -10.97 7.98 -13.47
N ALA A 621 -10.53 9.19 -13.82
CA ALA A 621 -10.25 9.55 -15.22
C ALA A 621 -9.13 8.72 -15.84
N ARG A 622 -8.00 8.55 -15.13
CA ARG A 622 -6.89 7.72 -15.63
C ARG A 622 -7.28 6.24 -15.72
N THR A 623 -8.11 5.74 -14.80
CA THR A 623 -8.63 4.36 -14.87
C THR A 623 -9.55 4.18 -16.08
N VAL A 624 -10.44 5.14 -16.35
CA VAL A 624 -11.29 5.15 -17.55
C VAL A 624 -10.43 5.18 -18.81
N ALA A 625 -9.42 6.05 -18.86
CA ALA A 625 -8.49 6.12 -19.98
C ALA A 625 -7.76 4.79 -20.20
N ASN A 626 -7.34 4.12 -19.13
CA ASN A 626 -6.69 2.81 -19.17
C ASN A 626 -7.57 1.76 -19.86
N ARG A 627 -8.86 1.68 -19.47
CA ARG A 627 -9.85 0.77 -20.09
C ARG A 627 -10.18 1.15 -21.52
N ALA A 628 -10.31 2.44 -21.83
CA ALA A 628 -10.58 2.92 -23.18
C ALA A 628 -9.42 2.65 -24.14
N LEU A 629 -8.17 2.85 -23.69
CA LEU A 629 -6.97 2.49 -24.44
C LEU A 629 -6.98 0.99 -24.74
N PHE A 630 -7.21 0.14 -23.75
CA PHE A 630 -7.32 -1.30 -23.95
C PHE A 630 -8.40 -1.65 -24.99
N VAL A 631 -9.64 -1.15 -24.82
CA VAL A 631 -10.74 -1.44 -25.76
C VAL A 631 -10.41 -0.95 -27.18
N SER A 632 -9.82 0.24 -27.32
CA SER A 632 -9.40 0.76 -28.63
C SER A 632 -8.40 -0.16 -29.35
N LEU A 633 -7.47 -0.78 -28.60
CA LEU A 633 -6.51 -1.75 -29.14
C LEU A 633 -7.19 -3.07 -29.53
N THR A 634 -8.13 -3.55 -28.72
CA THR A 634 -8.91 -4.76 -29.06
C THR A 634 -9.75 -4.58 -30.33
N GLN A 635 -10.42 -3.43 -30.47
CA GLN A 635 -11.15 -3.05 -31.68
C GLN A 635 -10.20 -2.92 -32.88
N GLY A 636 -9.02 -2.33 -32.68
CA GLY A 636 -7.95 -2.26 -33.66
C GLY A 636 -7.54 -3.63 -34.20
N ALA A 637 -7.19 -4.56 -33.30
CA ALA A 637 -6.80 -5.92 -33.66
C ALA A 637 -7.90 -6.68 -34.41
N GLN A 638 -9.16 -6.51 -34.01
CA GLN A 638 -10.31 -7.09 -34.73
C GLN A 638 -10.45 -6.53 -36.13
N ARG A 639 -10.30 -5.22 -36.32
CA ARG A 639 -10.35 -4.57 -37.63
C ARG A 639 -9.17 -4.99 -38.51
N MET A 640 -7.99 -5.15 -37.94
CA MET A 640 -6.80 -5.68 -38.61
C MET A 640 -7.02 -7.11 -39.14
N GLU A 641 -7.60 -8.00 -38.33
CA GLU A 641 -7.92 -9.37 -38.77
C GLU A 641 -9.08 -9.39 -39.77
N ALA A 642 -10.14 -8.61 -39.54
CA ALA A 642 -11.24 -8.50 -40.48
C ALA A 642 -10.77 -7.94 -41.83
N TRP A 643 -9.88 -6.94 -41.83
CA TRP A 643 -9.26 -6.43 -43.05
C TRP A 643 -8.45 -7.52 -43.74
N ARG A 644 -7.60 -8.27 -43.02
CA ARG A 644 -6.84 -9.40 -43.57
C ARG A 644 -7.74 -10.39 -44.31
N GLU A 645 -8.91 -10.68 -43.75
CA GLU A 645 -9.94 -11.57 -44.31
C GLU A 645 -10.85 -10.96 -45.38
N GLY A 646 -10.69 -9.67 -45.69
CA GLY A 646 -11.51 -8.99 -46.71
C GLY A 646 -12.89 -8.55 -46.21
N LYS A 647 -13.04 -8.41 -44.89
CA LYS A 647 -14.30 -8.07 -44.21
C LYS A 647 -14.32 -6.65 -43.63
N ALA A 648 -13.22 -5.91 -43.70
CA ALA A 648 -13.14 -4.53 -43.23
C ALA A 648 -12.34 -3.64 -44.19
N GLU A 649 -12.72 -2.37 -44.23
CA GLU A 649 -12.08 -1.33 -45.04
C GLU A 649 -10.88 -0.70 -44.31
N VAL A 650 -9.90 -0.22 -45.08
CA VAL A 650 -8.70 0.49 -44.58
C VAL A 650 -9.08 1.66 -43.66
N ALA A 651 -10.10 2.44 -44.05
CA ALA A 651 -10.59 3.58 -43.29
C ALA A 651 -11.06 3.23 -41.86
N SER A 652 -11.45 1.97 -41.60
CA SER A 652 -11.81 1.53 -40.25
C SER A 652 -10.59 1.39 -39.32
N ILE A 653 -9.44 1.01 -39.88
CA ILE A 653 -8.16 0.88 -39.18
C ILE A 653 -7.55 2.27 -38.96
N GLU A 654 -7.60 3.15 -39.97
CA GLU A 654 -7.17 4.55 -39.84
C GLU A 654 -7.90 5.26 -38.67
N ARG A 655 -9.22 5.10 -38.58
CA ARG A 655 -9.99 5.64 -37.45
C ARG A 655 -9.61 5.01 -36.11
N ALA A 656 -9.26 3.72 -36.07
CA ALA A 656 -8.79 3.08 -34.83
C ALA A 656 -7.46 3.67 -34.37
N ALA A 657 -6.54 3.91 -35.31
CA ALA A 657 -5.26 4.54 -35.05
C ALA A 657 -5.43 5.96 -34.50
N GLU A 658 -6.24 6.79 -35.17
CA GLU A 658 -6.50 8.18 -34.75
C GLU A 658 -7.05 8.24 -33.32
N VAL A 659 -8.11 7.47 -33.03
CA VAL A 659 -8.73 7.46 -31.70
C VAL A 659 -7.76 6.96 -30.63
N ASN A 660 -6.95 5.95 -30.92
CA ASN A 660 -5.97 5.43 -29.97
C ASN A 660 -4.89 6.47 -29.63
N LEU A 661 -4.36 7.18 -30.64
CA LEU A 661 -3.37 8.24 -30.41
C LEU A 661 -3.97 9.43 -29.65
N GLU A 662 -5.20 9.84 -29.97
CA GLU A 662 -5.92 10.87 -29.22
C GLU A 662 -6.13 10.50 -27.74
N LEU A 663 -6.40 9.23 -27.43
CA LEU A 663 -6.54 8.75 -26.05
C LEU A 663 -5.27 8.89 -25.24
N TYR A 664 -4.09 8.60 -25.80
CA TYR A 664 -2.82 8.86 -25.10
C TYR A 664 -2.61 10.34 -24.86
N ASP A 665 -2.97 11.19 -25.83
CA ASP A 665 -2.86 12.63 -25.66
C ASP A 665 -3.79 13.15 -24.56
N ALA A 666 -5.02 12.62 -24.49
CA ALA A 666 -5.98 12.95 -23.44
C ALA A 666 -5.56 12.42 -22.07
N LEU A 667 -5.03 11.18 -21.99
CA LEU A 667 -4.44 10.65 -20.76
C LEU A 667 -3.31 11.55 -20.26
N GLY A 668 -2.40 11.96 -21.15
CA GLY A 668 -1.32 12.87 -20.78
C GLY A 668 -1.81 14.22 -20.25
N GLU A 669 -2.94 14.75 -20.73
CA GLU A 669 -3.54 15.98 -20.20
C GLU A 669 -4.14 15.78 -18.81
N VAL A 670 -4.80 14.64 -18.56
CA VAL A 670 -5.32 14.28 -17.24
C VAL A 670 -4.17 14.16 -16.24
N LEU A 671 -3.12 13.41 -16.57
CA LEU A 671 -1.97 13.22 -15.68
C LEU A 671 -1.23 14.53 -15.39
N ALA A 672 -1.23 15.50 -16.31
CA ALA A 672 -0.61 16.81 -16.10
C ALA A 672 -1.24 17.62 -14.95
N GLN A 673 -2.48 17.29 -14.55
CA GLN A 673 -3.24 18.01 -13.53
C GLN A 673 -2.81 17.71 -12.09
N SER A 674 -1.86 16.78 -11.86
CA SER A 674 -1.32 16.51 -10.51
C SER A 674 0.17 16.14 -10.55
N ASP A 675 0.88 16.50 -9.49
CA ASP A 675 2.28 16.09 -9.28
C ASP A 675 2.40 14.61 -8.90
N ASP A 676 1.32 13.97 -8.44
CA ASP A 676 1.29 12.53 -8.12
C ASP A 676 1.68 11.65 -9.32
N PHE A 677 1.56 12.19 -10.54
CA PHE A 677 1.85 11.49 -11.78
C PHE A 677 3.12 11.97 -12.49
N SER A 678 3.92 12.85 -11.86
CA SER A 678 5.18 13.34 -12.42
C SER A 678 6.39 12.67 -11.75
N MET A 679 7.26 12.10 -12.59
CA MET A 679 8.56 11.59 -12.16
C MET A 679 9.47 12.73 -11.69
N ASP A 680 9.46 13.87 -12.38
CA ASP A 680 10.23 15.05 -11.98
C ASP A 680 9.83 15.54 -10.58
N ALA A 681 8.53 15.67 -10.33
CA ALA A 681 8.02 16.07 -9.02
C ALA A 681 8.36 15.03 -7.92
N SER A 682 8.28 13.74 -8.26
CA SER A 682 8.65 12.65 -7.35
C SER A 682 10.14 12.70 -6.96
N LEU A 683 11.02 13.01 -7.90
CA LEU A 683 12.46 13.15 -7.65
C LEU A 683 12.77 14.36 -6.75
N HIS A 684 12.18 15.53 -7.04
CA HIS A 684 12.37 16.74 -6.22
C HIS A 684 11.79 16.57 -4.81
N ARG A 685 10.75 15.75 -4.62
CA ARG A 685 10.20 15.50 -3.29
C ARG A 685 11.21 14.86 -2.34
N LEU A 686 12.15 14.06 -2.85
CA LEU A 686 13.21 13.44 -2.04
C LEU A 686 14.14 14.47 -1.37
N GLU A 687 14.19 15.70 -1.88
CA GLU A 687 15.01 16.79 -1.32
C GLU A 687 14.41 17.36 -0.03
N ARG A 688 13.15 17.03 0.31
CA ARG A 688 12.48 17.48 1.54
C ARG A 688 12.88 16.71 2.79
N ALA A 689 13.49 15.54 2.59
CA ALA A 689 13.98 14.71 3.68
C ALA A 689 14.86 15.52 4.65
N GLN A 690 14.70 15.27 5.94
CA GLN A 690 15.42 15.98 7.01
C GLN A 690 16.59 15.17 7.55
N GLU A 691 17.51 15.81 8.27
CA GLU A 691 18.62 15.12 8.95
C GLU A 691 18.09 14.18 10.04
N LEU A 692 18.55 12.92 10.03
CA LEU A 692 18.14 11.89 10.99
C LEU A 692 19.37 11.37 11.74
N SER A 693 19.33 11.41 13.08
CA SER A 693 20.41 10.89 13.94
C SER A 693 21.82 11.43 13.59
N GLY A 694 21.93 12.69 13.13
CA GLY A 694 23.21 13.27 12.70
C GLY A 694 23.66 12.89 11.28
N VAL A 695 22.81 12.18 10.52
CA VAL A 695 23.07 11.76 9.13
C VAL A 695 22.20 12.59 8.21
N LYS A 696 22.85 13.41 7.37
CA LYS A 696 22.16 14.26 6.40
C LYS A 696 21.64 13.43 5.22
N PRO A 697 20.42 13.71 4.74
CA PRO A 697 19.97 13.17 3.48
C PRO A 697 20.78 13.81 2.36
N GLN A 698 21.24 12.98 1.44
CA GLN A 698 21.83 13.42 0.18
C GLN A 698 21.17 12.60 -0.91
N VAL A 699 20.46 13.27 -1.81
CA VAL A 699 19.92 12.63 -3.01
C VAL A 699 21.08 12.25 -3.92
N ASN A 700 21.16 10.98 -4.30
CA ASN A 700 22.20 10.47 -5.17
C ASN A 700 22.06 11.14 -6.57
N PRO A 701 23.13 11.70 -7.17
CA PRO A 701 23.07 12.28 -8.51
C PRO A 701 22.60 11.31 -9.60
N HIS A 702 22.71 9.99 -9.40
CA HIS A 702 22.20 8.96 -10.31
C HIS A 702 20.70 8.65 -10.13
N ALA A 703 20.02 9.24 -9.14
CA ALA A 703 18.63 8.98 -8.80
C ALA A 703 17.68 9.14 -10.00
N GLU A 704 17.91 10.13 -10.88
CA GLU A 704 17.10 10.29 -12.09
C GLU A 704 17.20 9.07 -13.01
N MET A 705 18.42 8.56 -13.25
CA MET A 705 18.63 7.40 -14.11
C MET A 705 18.03 6.13 -13.50
N THR A 706 18.18 5.95 -12.19
CA THR A 706 17.58 4.83 -11.46
C THR A 706 16.06 4.90 -11.47
N LEU A 707 15.47 6.09 -11.33
CA LEU A 707 14.02 6.29 -11.43
C LEU A 707 13.50 5.96 -12.82
N LYS A 708 14.20 6.41 -13.87
CA LYS A 708 13.87 6.05 -15.26
C LYS A 708 13.96 4.55 -15.50
N ALA A 709 15.04 3.91 -15.04
CA ALA A 709 15.25 2.46 -15.15
C ALA A 709 14.12 1.66 -14.50
N ASN A 710 13.66 2.11 -13.33
CA ASN A 710 12.57 1.47 -12.60
C ASN A 710 11.19 1.77 -13.21
N ALA A 711 10.94 2.96 -13.75
CA ALA A 711 9.63 3.31 -14.28
C ALA A 711 9.40 2.81 -15.71
N GLU A 712 10.42 2.84 -16.57
CA GLU A 712 10.28 2.55 -18.01
C GLU A 712 10.23 1.05 -18.32
N ASN A 713 10.81 0.19 -17.47
CA ASN A 713 10.87 -1.24 -17.74
C ASN A 713 9.50 -1.93 -17.84
N ASN A 714 9.50 -3.14 -18.40
CA ASN A 714 8.28 -3.92 -18.62
C ASN A 714 7.51 -4.33 -17.35
N TYR A 715 8.12 -4.26 -16.16
CA TYR A 715 7.48 -4.68 -14.91
C TYR A 715 6.67 -3.56 -14.24
N CYS A 716 7.22 -2.35 -14.09
CA CYS A 716 6.63 -1.27 -13.29
C CYS A 716 5.93 -0.17 -14.11
N ARG A 717 6.10 -0.17 -15.44
CA ARG A 717 5.56 0.90 -16.30
C ARG A 717 4.04 1.06 -16.14
N SER A 718 3.62 2.29 -15.85
CA SER A 718 2.25 2.68 -15.47
C SER A 718 1.99 4.17 -15.77
N HIS A 719 1.01 4.82 -15.12
CA HIS A 719 0.51 6.18 -15.38
C HIS A 719 1.48 7.33 -15.02
N HIS A 720 2.73 7.29 -15.51
CA HIS A 720 3.70 8.37 -15.39
C HIS A 720 3.53 9.34 -16.56
N TYR A 721 3.34 10.63 -16.28
CA TYR A 721 3.16 11.65 -17.32
C TYR A 721 4.30 11.64 -18.34
N GLU A 722 5.55 11.60 -17.87
CA GLU A 722 6.74 11.63 -18.72
C GLU A 722 6.83 10.39 -19.62
N LEU A 723 6.44 9.20 -19.12
CA LEU A 723 6.40 7.99 -19.94
C LEU A 723 5.25 8.04 -20.95
N VAL A 724 4.06 8.47 -20.53
CA VAL A 724 2.90 8.57 -21.41
C VAL A 724 3.22 9.47 -22.61
N ARG A 725 3.84 10.63 -22.38
CA ARG A 725 4.18 11.60 -23.44
C ARG A 725 5.40 11.20 -24.26
N SER A 726 6.49 10.80 -23.60
CA SER A 726 7.78 10.65 -24.26
C SER A 726 8.06 9.23 -24.76
N VAL A 727 7.32 8.23 -24.26
CA VAL A 727 7.53 6.81 -24.56
C VAL A 727 6.27 6.19 -25.15
N ASN A 728 5.19 6.05 -24.37
CA ASN A 728 4.02 5.27 -24.77
C ASN A 728 3.29 5.85 -25.98
N ARG A 729 3.13 7.18 -26.03
CA ARG A 729 2.52 7.86 -27.19
C ARG A 729 3.32 7.63 -28.48
N ARG A 730 4.65 7.57 -28.40
CA ARG A 730 5.54 7.35 -29.54
C ARG A 730 5.64 5.88 -29.94
N GLU A 731 5.60 4.97 -28.97
CA GLU A 731 5.45 3.54 -29.22
C GLU A 731 4.11 3.25 -29.94
N ALA A 732 3.04 3.93 -29.55
CA ALA A 732 1.74 3.83 -30.23
C ALA A 732 1.81 4.37 -31.67
N GLU A 733 2.50 5.48 -31.93
CA GLU A 733 2.73 5.96 -33.30
C GLU A 733 3.52 4.95 -34.13
N ALA A 734 4.59 4.39 -33.57
CA ALA A 734 5.39 3.35 -34.20
C ALA A 734 4.52 2.14 -34.59
N TYR A 735 3.70 1.65 -33.65
CA TYR A 735 2.74 0.57 -33.88
C TYR A 735 1.78 0.90 -35.04
N TRP A 736 1.08 2.02 -34.97
CA TRP A 736 0.07 2.36 -35.97
C TRP A 736 0.67 2.69 -37.33
N ASN A 737 1.83 3.33 -37.40
CA ASN A 737 2.55 3.56 -38.65
C ASN A 737 2.92 2.24 -39.34
N TRP A 738 3.37 1.25 -38.56
CA TRP A 738 3.61 -0.10 -39.09
C TRP A 738 2.33 -0.74 -39.64
N VAL A 739 1.23 -0.70 -38.88
CA VAL A 739 -0.07 -1.24 -39.30
C VAL A 739 -0.55 -0.57 -40.58
N LEU A 740 -0.56 0.76 -40.64
CA LEU A 740 -1.07 1.53 -41.77
C LEU A 740 -0.22 1.32 -43.03
N LYS A 741 1.10 1.36 -42.92
CA LYS A 741 2.03 1.06 -44.03
C LYS A 741 1.79 -0.34 -44.61
N ARG A 742 1.47 -1.32 -43.75
CA ARG A 742 1.14 -2.68 -44.20
C ARG A 742 -0.20 -2.70 -44.94
N VAL A 743 -1.20 -2.01 -44.40
CA VAL A 743 -2.53 -1.95 -45.00
C VAL A 743 -2.48 -1.26 -46.37
N GLU A 744 -1.71 -0.17 -46.49
CA GLU A 744 -1.46 0.55 -47.75
C GLU A 744 -0.76 -0.31 -48.81
N SER A 745 0.17 -1.19 -48.40
CA SER A 745 0.85 -2.10 -49.33
C SER A 745 -0.02 -3.26 -49.82
N GLY A 746 -1.20 -3.46 -49.20
CA GLY A 746 -2.10 -4.56 -49.50
C GLY A 746 -1.64 -5.92 -48.98
N ASP A 747 -0.62 -5.97 -48.11
CA ASP A 747 -0.13 -7.23 -47.54
C ASP A 747 -1.12 -7.83 -46.52
N ARG A 748 -1.89 -8.82 -46.98
CA ARG A 748 -2.88 -9.58 -46.20
C ARG A 748 -2.32 -10.86 -45.57
N GLY A 749 -1.00 -10.98 -45.43
CA GLY A 749 -0.39 -12.08 -44.68
C GLY A 749 -0.75 -12.05 -43.19
N PRO A 750 -0.40 -13.10 -42.42
CA PRO A 750 -0.60 -13.11 -40.96
C PRO A 750 0.08 -11.92 -40.27
N TRP A 751 -0.51 -11.40 -39.19
CA TRP A 751 0.14 -10.38 -38.35
C TRP A 751 1.22 -11.02 -37.49
N ARG A 752 2.45 -10.52 -37.67
CA ARG A 752 3.63 -10.92 -36.91
C ARG A 752 4.42 -9.68 -36.56
N ARG A 753 4.97 -9.66 -35.35
CA ARG A 753 5.79 -8.55 -34.85
C ARG A 753 6.97 -8.32 -35.78
N PRO A 754 7.11 -7.14 -36.39
CA PRO A 754 8.25 -6.84 -37.26
C PRO A 754 9.49 -6.52 -36.42
N ALA A 755 10.67 -6.71 -37.01
CA ALA A 755 11.94 -6.33 -36.37
C ALA A 755 12.06 -4.80 -36.19
N GLU A 756 11.42 -4.01 -37.06
CA GLU A 756 11.49 -2.55 -37.04
C GLU A 756 10.95 -1.91 -35.76
N LEU A 757 9.89 -2.49 -35.15
CA LEU A 757 9.37 -2.02 -33.87
C LEU A 757 10.40 -2.18 -32.74
N THR A 758 11.24 -3.22 -32.77
CA THR A 758 12.30 -3.40 -31.76
C THR A 758 13.36 -2.30 -31.87
N ALA A 759 13.71 -1.90 -33.10
CA ALA A 759 14.64 -0.81 -33.32
C ALA A 759 14.04 0.53 -32.87
N GLN A 760 12.75 0.77 -33.15
CA GLN A 760 12.03 1.96 -32.71
C GLN A 760 11.89 2.04 -31.20
N ASP A 761 11.50 0.94 -30.53
CA ASP A 761 11.46 0.85 -29.06
C ASP A 761 12.80 1.26 -28.45
N LYS A 762 13.90 0.74 -29.01
CA LYS A 762 15.25 1.08 -28.57
C LYS A 762 15.56 2.56 -28.77
N THR A 763 15.24 3.13 -29.93
CA THR A 763 15.46 4.56 -30.20
C THR A 763 14.66 5.44 -29.25
N ILE A 764 13.37 5.14 -29.03
CA ILE A 764 12.50 5.86 -28.11
C ILE A 764 13.05 5.79 -26.69
N ALA A 765 13.44 4.61 -26.23
CA ALA A 765 14.06 4.43 -24.91
C ALA A 765 15.38 5.21 -24.80
N ASP A 766 16.29 5.10 -25.78
CA ASP A 766 17.57 5.82 -25.79
C ASP A 766 17.37 7.34 -25.69
N GLU A 767 16.38 7.91 -26.40
CA GLU A 767 16.02 9.32 -26.31
C GLU A 767 15.42 9.71 -24.95
N PHE A 768 14.59 8.85 -24.35
CA PHE A 768 14.04 9.06 -23.01
C PHE A 768 15.14 9.12 -21.94
N TYR A 769 16.11 8.18 -21.98
CA TYR A 769 17.24 8.20 -21.05
C TYR A 769 18.16 9.41 -21.28
N ALA A 770 18.36 9.84 -22.54
CA ALA A 770 19.20 10.99 -22.88
C ALA A 770 18.56 12.34 -22.50
N THR A 771 17.24 12.41 -22.31
CA THR A 771 16.52 13.65 -22.04
C THR A 771 16.25 13.80 -20.53
N PRO A 772 16.72 14.88 -19.86
CA PRO A 772 16.45 15.09 -18.43
C PRO A 772 14.95 15.17 -18.10
N LEU A 773 14.53 14.62 -16.95
CA LEU A 773 13.13 14.67 -16.47
C LEU A 773 12.59 16.11 -16.40
N ALA A 774 13.42 17.07 -15.98
CA ALA A 774 13.07 18.48 -15.92
C ALA A 774 12.63 19.09 -17.27
N LYS A 775 13.00 18.47 -18.40
CA LYS A 775 12.57 18.86 -19.75
C LYS A 775 11.31 18.12 -20.24
N MET A 776 10.92 17.04 -19.56
CA MET A 776 9.78 16.20 -19.90
C MET A 776 8.59 16.40 -18.97
N LYS A 777 8.77 17.11 -17.85
CA LYS A 777 7.74 17.35 -16.84
C LYS A 777 6.48 18.05 -17.37
N PRO A 778 5.34 17.93 -16.69
CA PRO A 778 4.15 18.70 -17.03
C PRO A 778 4.42 20.21 -17.02
N THR A 779 4.01 20.91 -18.08
CA THR A 779 4.10 22.38 -18.18
C THR A 779 2.74 23.06 -18.35
N ALA A 780 1.67 22.27 -18.50
CA ALA A 780 0.31 22.76 -18.63
C ALA A 780 -0.12 23.49 -17.34
N ALA A 781 -0.93 24.54 -17.52
CA ALA A 781 -1.59 25.19 -16.39
C ALA A 781 -2.52 24.21 -15.67
N ARG A 782 -2.68 24.43 -14.37
CA ARG A 782 -3.59 23.67 -13.51
C ARG A 782 -4.64 24.62 -12.95
N GLY A 783 -5.88 24.19 -12.97
CA GLY A 783 -7.00 24.97 -12.48
C GLY A 783 -8.32 24.28 -12.77
N GLN A 784 -9.41 24.88 -12.29
CA GLN A 784 -10.75 24.31 -12.47
C GLN A 784 -11.13 24.17 -13.95
N ALA A 785 -10.74 25.13 -14.80
CA ALA A 785 -11.05 25.12 -16.22
C ALA A 785 -10.19 24.11 -16.98
N GLU A 786 -8.91 24.03 -16.63
CA GLU A 786 -7.94 23.11 -17.22
C GLU A 786 -8.28 21.65 -16.89
N LEU A 787 -8.66 21.36 -15.64
CA LEU A 787 -9.13 20.04 -15.24
C LEU A 787 -10.43 19.67 -15.97
N ALA A 788 -11.40 20.57 -16.02
CA ALA A 788 -12.66 20.33 -16.74
C ALA A 788 -12.40 20.03 -18.22
N ALA A 789 -11.55 20.82 -18.88
CA ALA A 789 -11.19 20.63 -20.28
C ALA A 789 -10.49 19.29 -20.53
N ALA A 790 -9.55 18.88 -19.67
CA ALA A 790 -8.88 17.59 -19.78
C ALA A 790 -9.88 16.41 -19.63
N LEU A 791 -10.81 16.51 -18.67
CA LEU A 791 -11.86 15.51 -18.45
C LEU A 791 -12.85 15.43 -19.62
N ASP A 792 -13.29 16.58 -20.15
CA ASP A 792 -14.20 16.64 -21.31
C ASP A 792 -13.55 16.12 -22.59
N ARG A 793 -12.26 16.45 -22.82
CA ARG A 793 -11.51 15.93 -23.96
C ARG A 793 -11.38 14.41 -23.87
N LEU A 794 -11.03 13.88 -22.70
CA LEU A 794 -11.01 12.43 -22.48
C LEU A 794 -12.41 11.83 -22.72
N ALA A 795 -13.48 12.45 -22.22
CA ALA A 795 -14.84 11.99 -22.45
C ALA A 795 -15.19 11.88 -23.94
N GLY A 796 -14.77 12.88 -24.73
CA GLY A 796 -14.91 12.87 -26.19
C GLY A 796 -14.16 11.71 -26.85
N CYS A 797 -12.92 11.45 -26.45
CA CYS A 797 -12.12 10.34 -26.97
C CYS A 797 -12.74 8.98 -26.61
N VAL A 798 -13.18 8.81 -25.36
CA VAL A 798 -13.85 7.57 -24.90
C VAL A 798 -15.19 7.37 -25.62
N GLN A 799 -15.93 8.44 -25.91
CA GLN A 799 -17.16 8.37 -26.70
C GLN A 799 -16.89 7.79 -28.10
N LYS A 800 -15.81 8.21 -28.78
CA LYS A 800 -15.41 7.67 -30.09
C LYS A 800 -15.12 6.16 -30.02
N VAL A 801 -14.53 5.67 -28.93
CA VAL A 801 -14.29 4.22 -28.71
C VAL A 801 -15.59 3.45 -28.55
N VAL A 802 -16.54 4.01 -27.78
CA VAL A 802 -17.83 3.38 -27.52
C VAL A 802 -18.70 3.32 -28.78
N GLU A 803 -18.70 4.37 -29.60
CA GLU A 803 -19.43 4.43 -30.87
C GLU A 803 -18.79 3.60 -32.00
N ALA A 804 -17.57 3.11 -31.76
CA ALA A 804 -16.81 2.27 -32.67
C ALA A 804 -17.14 0.77 -32.54
N GLU A 805 -17.90 0.37 -31.53
CA GLU A 805 -18.57 -0.94 -31.44
C GLU A 805 -19.77 -1.04 -32.39
#